data_AF-A0A2E7J4V0-F1
#
_entry.id   AF-A0A2E7J4V0-F1
#
_cell.length_a   1.000
_cell.length_b   1.000
_cell.length_c   1.000
_cell.angle_alpha   90.00
_cell.angle_beta   90.00
_cell.angle_gamma   90.00
#
_symmetry.space_group_name_H-M   'P 1'
#
loop_
_entity.id
_entity.type
_entity.pdbx_description
1 polymer ?
#
loop_
_entity_poly.entity_id
_entity_poly.type
_entity_poly.pdbx_seq_one_letter_code
_entity_poly.pdbx_strand_id
1 'polypeptide(L)'
;MFPTVLRTVKTSVKVAALLSLRLDGPVDGMEKESETTPGLFDSHDIAYPVAATFALLGLLFATSMLEGRAIGGDFVIGAVSLPIAIMISSISGRLTSLVPLPSSGLRVFGLSSVLLVFSILANLILPVNHIFVMMFFVSGVISAILNECNRFEESSIFFSLFIGIDISATYAAGLEISSGTTTSQIIDVQRTAIGTAFFSFWLASIALGFVVLMALRGNLQKRGSGSFFSPIPDVAESKVPLIYSSLALLSFLVPLVWLGRLEDLAEFSEGSHLGYVWGVFSAIVVTIHAFFRSEGWHVLGAVLAINWLLYTVGHLHEIGNTLPSLFSEDGFIGTFTWFFLGFWLNFFAIFFASRGVFGDIAPKRDKGLFRNWWAEHSYAVLVGMAFVTALAVRTAWNIIPAMNAQGTGLWDMTGGSDPWYMKRVVDYVIAERSHLIFDHDRAYPMGGINPRPPLFSWSLALGGLALSWLLEISAEEAVWWSVAVLPAIYGALIVFPISGISSRVHSRNAGIISAWLIALMPGHMSRSTLGMADHDSFAMLFLAIAFYFWIKALENLDHKKVFESASPNPLYVIAGMRETWRNNPKLMANATMSGIAFSVMALGWKGFVYGPGILFLAYSFQVAVNIFRGRDSLQFTSAALQMMITCIVLPAPFYAWPGMNLLLAPSGMQPMF
;
A
#
# COMPACT_ATOMS: atom_id res chain seq x y z
N MET A 1 0.08 5.59 46.73
CA MET A 1 -1.37 5.87 46.67
C MET A 1 -1.73 6.25 45.24
N PHE A 2 -2.02 5.27 44.40
CA PHE A 2 -2.66 5.40 43.07
C PHE A 2 -3.27 4.01 42.79
N PRO A 3 -4.61 3.85 42.77
CA PRO A 3 -5.20 2.54 42.65
C PRO A 3 -5.28 2.09 41.19
N THR A 4 -4.94 0.81 41.03
CA THR A 4 -5.34 -0.16 40.02
C THR A 4 -6.74 0.09 39.46
N VAL A 5 -6.85 0.28 38.14
CA VAL A 5 -8.09 0.04 37.38
C VAL A 5 -7.79 -1.00 36.31
N LEU A 6 -7.98 -2.27 36.70
CA LEU A 6 -8.18 -3.37 35.77
C LEU A 6 -9.53 -3.16 35.08
N ARG A 7 -9.52 -2.57 33.88
CA ARG A 7 -10.60 -2.79 32.91
C ARG A 7 -10.23 -4.02 32.10
N THR A 8 -10.95 -5.11 32.33
CA THR A 8 -11.11 -6.22 31.40
C THR A 8 -11.58 -5.67 30.05
N VAL A 9 -10.64 -5.48 29.13
CA VAL A 9 -10.94 -5.27 27.72
C VAL A 9 -11.42 -6.63 27.21
N LYS A 10 -12.72 -6.76 26.91
CA LYS A 10 -13.21 -7.82 26.02
C LYS A 10 -12.50 -7.62 24.68
N THR A 11 -11.42 -8.37 24.46
CA THR A 11 -10.70 -8.44 23.20
C THR A 11 -11.61 -9.05 22.15
N SER A 12 -12.19 -8.21 21.30
CA SER A 12 -12.71 -8.63 20.00
C SER A 12 -11.52 -8.98 19.12
N VAL A 13 -11.26 -10.27 18.99
CA VAL A 13 -10.28 -10.86 18.06
C VAL A 13 -10.75 -10.61 16.63
N LYS A 14 -10.46 -9.43 16.06
CA LYS A 14 -10.61 -9.12 14.62
C LYS A 14 -9.62 -8.04 14.15
N VAL A 15 -8.31 -8.27 14.33
CA VAL A 15 -7.26 -7.39 13.76
C VAL A 15 -6.21 -8.17 12.94
N ALA A 16 -6.42 -9.47 12.71
CA ALA A 16 -5.58 -10.26 11.80
C ALA A 16 -6.18 -10.43 10.38
N ALA A 17 -7.41 -9.98 10.14
CA ALA A 17 -8.20 -10.33 8.96
C ALA A 17 -7.84 -9.57 7.66
N LEU A 18 -6.89 -8.65 7.68
CA LEU A 18 -6.46 -7.93 6.47
C LEU A 18 -5.23 -8.56 5.78
N LEU A 19 -4.53 -9.50 6.44
CA LEU A 19 -3.36 -10.19 5.88
C LEU A 19 -3.31 -11.71 6.18
N SER A 20 -4.31 -12.28 6.85
CA SER A 20 -4.44 -13.73 6.97
C SER A 20 -5.38 -14.27 5.88
N LEU A 21 -4.83 -14.92 4.86
CA LEU A 21 -5.53 -15.87 3.98
C LEU A 21 -5.94 -17.11 4.78
N ARG A 22 -6.86 -16.95 5.74
CA ARG A 22 -7.55 -18.08 6.36
C ARG A 22 -8.88 -18.26 5.64
N LEU A 23 -8.88 -19.25 4.75
CA LEU A 23 -10.07 -19.82 4.10
C LEU A 23 -10.77 -20.78 5.08
N ASP A 24 -11.10 -20.30 6.28
CA ASP A 24 -11.90 -21.08 7.22
C ASP A 24 -13.36 -20.62 7.06
N GLY A 25 -14.17 -21.44 6.39
CA GLY A 25 -15.62 -21.29 6.35
C GLY A 25 -16.24 -21.43 7.75
N PRO A 26 -17.50 -21.01 7.96
CA PRO A 26 -18.16 -21.17 9.24
C PRO A 26 -18.40 -22.66 9.54
N VAL A 27 -17.93 -23.11 10.70
CA VAL A 27 -18.22 -24.44 11.24
C VAL A 27 -19.56 -24.41 11.98
N ASP A 28 -20.54 -25.00 11.31
CA ASP A 28 -21.70 -25.80 11.74
C ASP A 28 -22.76 -25.27 12.73
N GLY A 29 -24.02 -25.47 12.31
CA GLY A 29 -25.22 -25.18 13.09
C GLY A 29 -26.54 -25.25 12.30
N MET A 30 -26.88 -26.43 11.78
CA MET A 30 -28.22 -26.84 11.28
C MET A 30 -28.91 -25.92 10.26
N GLU A 31 -28.66 -26.16 8.97
CA GLU A 31 -29.58 -25.75 7.90
C GLU A 31 -30.38 -26.96 7.42
N LYS A 32 -31.71 -26.79 7.36
CA LYS A 32 -32.63 -27.71 6.69
C LYS A 32 -32.28 -27.76 5.22
N GLU A 33 -32.12 -28.97 4.69
CA GLU A 33 -32.03 -29.23 3.26
C GLU A 33 -33.23 -28.60 2.54
N SER A 34 -32.99 -27.53 1.79
CA SER A 34 -33.83 -27.17 0.65
C SER A 34 -33.12 -27.63 -0.61
N GLU A 35 -33.69 -28.64 -1.27
CA GLU A 35 -33.30 -29.07 -2.60
C GLU A 35 -33.20 -27.85 -3.53
N THR A 36 -31.99 -27.53 -3.97
CA THR A 36 -31.77 -26.57 -5.07
C THR A 36 -31.33 -27.35 -6.29
N THR A 37 -32.28 -27.49 -7.22
CA THR A 37 -32.03 -27.86 -8.61
C THR A 37 -30.88 -27.04 -9.20
N PRO A 38 -29.98 -27.63 -10.02
CA PRO A 38 -28.86 -26.92 -10.63
C PRO A 38 -29.37 -25.96 -11.71
N GLY A 39 -29.67 -24.73 -11.30
CA GLY A 39 -30.10 -23.65 -12.17
C GLY A 39 -28.90 -23.01 -12.88
N LEU A 40 -28.96 -23.05 -14.21
CA LEU A 40 -28.49 -22.07 -15.19
C LEU A 40 -27.57 -20.95 -14.64
N PHE A 41 -26.34 -20.85 -15.16
CA PHE A 41 -25.36 -19.76 -15.00
C PHE A 41 -25.88 -18.57 -14.19
N ASP A 42 -25.38 -18.41 -12.95
CA ASP A 42 -25.61 -17.21 -12.15
C ASP A 42 -24.87 -16.03 -12.83
N SER A 43 -25.45 -15.52 -13.91
CA SER A 43 -24.85 -14.66 -14.94
C SER A 43 -24.46 -13.26 -14.46
N HIS A 44 -24.70 -12.98 -13.18
CA HIS A 44 -24.70 -11.65 -12.63
C HIS A 44 -23.26 -11.21 -12.34
N ASP A 45 -22.45 -12.05 -11.69
CA ASP A 45 -21.14 -11.58 -11.23
C ASP A 45 -20.09 -11.43 -12.35
N ILE A 46 -20.35 -11.87 -13.58
CA ILE A 46 -19.45 -11.65 -14.73
C ILE A 46 -19.67 -10.32 -15.46
N ALA A 47 -20.75 -9.58 -15.16
CA ALA A 47 -21.10 -8.36 -15.89
C ALA A 47 -20.11 -7.20 -15.66
N TYR A 48 -19.56 -7.09 -14.45
CA TYR A 48 -18.69 -5.97 -14.09
C TYR A 48 -17.36 -5.93 -14.85
N PRO A 49 -16.55 -7.03 -14.93
CA PRO A 49 -15.32 -7.00 -15.70
C PRO A 49 -15.53 -6.56 -17.15
N VAL A 50 -16.64 -6.98 -17.76
CA VAL A 50 -17.02 -6.58 -19.12
C VAL A 50 -17.32 -5.09 -19.19
N ALA A 51 -18.26 -4.60 -18.37
CA ALA A 51 -18.67 -3.21 -18.38
C ALA A 51 -17.53 -2.24 -18.03
N ALA A 52 -16.72 -2.58 -17.02
CA ALA A 52 -15.56 -1.78 -16.61
C ALA A 52 -14.52 -1.70 -17.73
N THR A 53 -14.21 -2.81 -18.41
CA THR A 53 -13.27 -2.82 -19.54
C THR A 53 -13.74 -1.88 -20.65
N PHE A 54 -15.00 -1.99 -21.08
CA PHE A 54 -15.53 -1.11 -22.12
C PHE A 54 -15.64 0.35 -21.70
N ALA A 55 -16.01 0.62 -20.45
CA ALA A 55 -16.07 2.00 -19.93
C ALA A 55 -14.68 2.64 -19.90
N LEU A 56 -13.65 1.91 -19.47
CA LEU A 56 -12.27 2.41 -19.39
C LEU A 56 -11.64 2.57 -20.77
N LEU A 57 -11.88 1.65 -21.71
CA LEU A 57 -11.48 1.82 -23.11
C LEU A 57 -12.22 3.01 -23.75
N GLY A 58 -13.50 3.19 -23.43
CA GLY A 58 -14.27 4.37 -23.86
C GLY A 58 -13.67 5.67 -23.34
N LEU A 59 -13.23 5.70 -22.08
CA LEU A 59 -12.51 6.84 -21.51
C LEU A 59 -11.18 7.09 -22.22
N LEU A 60 -10.41 6.03 -22.52
CA LEU A 60 -9.14 6.12 -23.26
C LEU A 60 -9.36 6.74 -24.65
N PHE A 61 -10.31 6.21 -25.41
CA PHE A 61 -10.58 6.72 -26.76
C PHE A 61 -11.14 8.14 -26.73
N ALA A 62 -12.06 8.45 -25.81
CA ALA A 62 -12.61 9.79 -25.69
C ALA A 62 -11.54 10.84 -25.35
N THR A 63 -10.66 10.54 -24.39
CA THR A 63 -9.55 11.43 -24.02
C THR A 63 -8.51 11.56 -25.13
N SER A 64 -8.18 10.46 -25.80
CA SER A 64 -7.28 10.47 -26.96
C SER A 64 -7.85 11.31 -28.11
N MET A 65 -9.16 11.24 -28.38
CA MET A 65 -9.82 12.07 -29.39
C MET A 65 -9.85 13.56 -29.00
N LEU A 66 -10.04 13.86 -27.71
CA LEU A 66 -10.04 15.23 -27.20
C LEU A 66 -8.67 15.90 -27.38
N GLU A 67 -7.60 15.12 -27.29
CA GLU A 67 -6.22 15.57 -27.55
C GLU A 67 -5.91 15.77 -29.03
N GLY A 68 -6.71 15.20 -29.93
CA GLY A 68 -6.43 15.23 -31.38
C GLY A 68 -5.66 14.02 -31.90
N ARG A 69 -5.45 12.98 -31.07
CA ARG A 69 -4.70 11.78 -31.45
C ARG A 69 -5.38 11.01 -32.59
N ALA A 70 -4.59 10.59 -33.56
CA ALA A 70 -5.06 9.70 -34.63
C ALA A 70 -5.35 8.29 -34.09
N ILE A 71 -6.62 7.89 -34.02
CA ILE A 71 -7.03 6.54 -33.62
C ILE A 71 -6.93 5.61 -34.84
N GLY A 72 -5.72 5.11 -35.08
CA GLY A 72 -5.43 4.10 -36.11
C GLY A 72 -5.68 2.67 -35.65
N GLY A 73 -5.69 1.72 -36.60
CA GLY A 73 -5.89 0.30 -36.30
C GLY A 73 -4.85 -0.28 -35.33
N ASP A 74 -3.58 0.09 -35.50
CA ASP A 74 -2.49 -0.41 -34.65
C ASP A 74 -2.62 0.08 -33.20
N PHE A 75 -2.99 1.35 -33.01
CA PHE A 75 -3.26 1.92 -31.68
C PHE A 75 -4.42 1.19 -30.99
N VAL A 76 -5.50 0.93 -31.72
CA VAL A 76 -6.67 0.20 -31.18
C VAL A 76 -6.28 -1.22 -30.77
N ILE A 77 -5.54 -1.94 -31.61
CA ILE A 77 -5.11 -3.32 -31.31
C ILE A 77 -4.20 -3.33 -30.07
N GLY A 78 -3.23 -2.42 -30.01
CA GLY A 78 -2.32 -2.28 -28.87
C GLY A 78 -3.07 -1.98 -27.57
N ALA A 79 -3.98 -1.00 -27.60
CA ALA A 79 -4.74 -0.56 -26.43
C ALA A 79 -5.78 -1.56 -25.90
N VAL A 80 -6.23 -2.50 -26.73
CA VAL A 80 -7.35 -3.40 -26.40
C VAL A 80 -6.91 -4.81 -26.01
N SER A 81 -5.79 -5.28 -26.56
CA SER A 81 -5.34 -6.68 -26.42
C SER A 81 -5.18 -7.15 -24.96
N LEU A 82 -4.37 -6.44 -24.16
CA LEU A 82 -4.11 -6.77 -22.77
C LEU A 82 -5.33 -6.53 -21.85
N PRO A 83 -6.08 -5.42 -21.97
CA PRO A 83 -7.32 -5.23 -21.21
C PRO A 83 -8.34 -6.36 -21.42
N ILE A 84 -8.52 -6.84 -22.65
CA ILE A 84 -9.41 -7.99 -22.94
C ILE A 84 -8.88 -9.26 -22.26
N ALA A 85 -7.58 -9.51 -22.29
CA ALA A 85 -7.01 -10.68 -21.63
C ALA A 85 -7.22 -10.64 -20.11
N ILE A 86 -6.99 -9.47 -19.48
CA ILE A 86 -7.24 -9.24 -18.05
C ILE A 86 -8.72 -9.45 -17.70
N MET A 87 -9.63 -8.99 -18.56
CA MET A 87 -11.07 -9.21 -18.45
C MET A 87 -11.41 -10.71 -18.47
N ILE A 88 -10.91 -11.46 -19.46
CA ILE A 88 -11.16 -12.92 -19.57
C ILE A 88 -10.65 -13.66 -18.33
N SER A 89 -9.45 -13.32 -17.85
CA SER A 89 -8.89 -13.92 -16.64
C SER A 89 -9.74 -13.62 -15.41
N SER A 90 -10.18 -12.37 -15.24
CA SER A 90 -11.04 -11.98 -14.13
C SER A 90 -12.39 -12.69 -14.17
N ILE A 91 -13.00 -12.82 -15.35
CA ILE A 91 -14.23 -13.61 -15.55
C ILE A 91 -13.99 -15.07 -15.15
N SER A 92 -12.87 -15.66 -15.56
CA SER A 92 -12.51 -17.03 -15.16
C SER A 92 -12.40 -17.17 -13.65
N GLY A 93 -11.80 -16.18 -12.97
CA GLY A 93 -11.77 -16.08 -11.51
C GLY A 93 -13.16 -16.03 -10.87
N ARG A 94 -14.11 -15.30 -11.46
CA ARG A 94 -15.49 -15.23 -10.95
C ARG A 94 -16.30 -16.50 -11.18
N LEU A 95 -15.85 -17.36 -12.10
CA LEU A 95 -16.43 -18.67 -12.36
C LEU A 95 -15.78 -19.80 -11.53
N THR A 96 -14.97 -19.47 -10.51
CA THR A 96 -14.28 -20.46 -9.66
C THR A 96 -15.24 -21.46 -9.02
N SER A 97 -16.46 -21.05 -8.69
CA SER A 97 -17.49 -21.92 -8.10
C SER A 97 -17.92 -23.08 -9.00
N LEU A 98 -17.69 -22.98 -10.32
CA LEU A 98 -17.97 -24.04 -11.30
C LEU A 98 -16.89 -25.12 -11.34
N VAL A 99 -15.74 -24.91 -10.71
CA VAL A 99 -14.66 -25.90 -10.64
C VAL A 99 -15.12 -27.06 -9.75
N PRO A 100 -15.12 -28.32 -10.24
CA PRO A 100 -15.68 -29.47 -9.53
C PRO A 100 -14.73 -29.99 -8.44
N LEU A 101 -14.33 -29.12 -7.49
CA LEU A 101 -13.51 -29.46 -6.33
C LEU A 101 -14.26 -29.10 -5.02
N PRO A 102 -14.06 -29.89 -3.95
CA PRO A 102 -14.92 -29.83 -2.77
C PRO A 102 -14.66 -28.63 -1.85
N SER A 103 -13.46 -28.04 -1.88
CA SER A 103 -13.12 -26.89 -1.03
C SER A 103 -12.80 -25.65 -1.84
N SER A 104 -13.19 -24.48 -1.33
CA SER A 104 -12.89 -23.17 -1.92
C SER A 104 -11.39 -22.99 -2.16
N GLY A 105 -10.55 -23.38 -1.20
CA GLY A 105 -9.10 -23.33 -1.34
C GLY A 105 -8.56 -24.21 -2.45
N LEU A 106 -9.08 -25.43 -2.62
CA LEU A 106 -8.68 -26.31 -3.73
C LEU A 106 -9.19 -25.77 -5.07
N ARG A 107 -10.39 -25.18 -5.15
CA ARG A 107 -10.91 -24.55 -6.36
C ARG A 107 -10.02 -23.38 -6.81
N VAL A 108 -9.68 -22.47 -5.89
CA VAL A 108 -8.75 -21.36 -6.16
C VAL A 108 -7.40 -21.89 -6.60
N PHE A 109 -6.82 -22.86 -5.89
CA PHE A 109 -5.52 -23.42 -6.24
C PHE A 109 -5.52 -24.08 -7.64
N GLY A 110 -6.55 -24.88 -7.94
CA GLY A 110 -6.71 -25.54 -9.23
C GLY A 110 -6.82 -24.53 -10.37
N LEU A 111 -7.69 -23.53 -10.24
CA LEU A 111 -7.82 -22.47 -11.23
C LEU A 111 -6.53 -21.66 -11.39
N SER A 112 -5.89 -21.27 -10.28
CA SER A 112 -4.64 -20.51 -10.29
C SER A 112 -3.54 -21.26 -11.06
N SER A 113 -3.44 -22.57 -10.85
CA SER A 113 -2.47 -23.42 -11.55
C SER A 113 -2.73 -23.44 -13.07
N VAL A 114 -3.99 -23.57 -13.47
CA VAL A 114 -4.39 -23.53 -14.89
C VAL A 114 -4.10 -22.16 -15.51
N LEU A 115 -4.46 -21.07 -14.83
CA LEU A 115 -4.22 -19.70 -15.32
C LEU A 115 -2.73 -19.40 -15.48
N LEU A 116 -1.87 -19.86 -14.55
CA LEU A 116 -0.42 -19.70 -14.63
C LEU A 116 0.18 -20.45 -15.81
N VAL A 117 -0.18 -21.73 -15.96
CA VAL A 117 0.30 -22.56 -17.06
C VAL A 117 -0.18 -21.99 -18.39
N PHE A 118 -1.45 -21.59 -18.47
CA PHE A 118 -2.01 -20.96 -19.66
C PHE A 118 -1.29 -19.67 -20.03
N SER A 119 -1.07 -18.76 -19.08
CA SER A 119 -0.45 -17.47 -19.39
C SER A 119 1.01 -17.62 -19.84
N ILE A 120 1.77 -18.53 -19.22
CA ILE A 120 3.15 -18.86 -19.64
C ILE A 120 3.15 -19.48 -21.05
N LEU A 121 2.29 -20.47 -21.31
CA LEU A 121 2.22 -21.12 -22.62
C LEU A 121 1.73 -20.17 -23.71
N ALA A 122 0.75 -19.33 -23.42
CA ALA A 122 0.25 -18.32 -24.35
C ALA A 122 1.37 -17.36 -24.74
N ASN A 123 2.14 -16.85 -23.76
CA ASN A 123 3.28 -15.98 -24.02
C ASN A 123 4.45 -16.68 -24.73
N LEU A 124 4.54 -18.01 -24.67
CA LEU A 124 5.56 -18.78 -25.40
C LEU A 124 5.18 -18.97 -26.87
N ILE A 125 3.90 -19.18 -27.16
CA ILE A 125 3.38 -19.42 -28.53
C ILE A 125 3.22 -18.11 -29.31
N LEU A 126 2.68 -17.10 -28.63
CA LEU A 126 2.47 -15.75 -29.15
C LEU A 126 3.15 -14.81 -28.15
N PRO A 127 4.43 -14.43 -28.35
CA PRO A 127 5.14 -13.56 -27.43
C PRO A 127 4.45 -12.19 -27.39
N VAL A 128 3.68 -11.96 -26.31
CA VAL A 128 2.98 -10.69 -26.04
C VAL A 128 3.87 -9.83 -25.17
N ASN A 129 4.15 -10.26 -23.94
CA ASN A 129 5.15 -9.76 -22.99
C ASN A 129 4.96 -10.43 -21.61
N HIS A 130 5.95 -10.33 -20.73
CA HIS A 130 5.85 -10.83 -19.35
C HIS A 130 4.86 -10.02 -18.48
N ILE A 131 4.55 -8.77 -18.82
CA ILE A 131 3.48 -7.98 -18.19
C ILE A 131 2.14 -8.69 -18.34
N PHE A 132 1.83 -9.22 -19.53
CA PHE A 132 0.64 -10.00 -19.81
C PHE A 132 0.57 -11.22 -18.89
N VAL A 133 1.66 -11.98 -18.76
CA VAL A 133 1.70 -13.17 -17.89
C VAL A 133 1.34 -12.82 -16.45
N MET A 134 1.96 -11.76 -15.92
CA MET A 134 1.76 -11.27 -14.56
C MET A 134 0.34 -10.73 -14.37
N MET A 135 -0.14 -9.84 -15.24
CA MET A 135 -1.46 -9.23 -15.08
C MET A 135 -2.59 -10.23 -15.29
N PHE A 136 -2.45 -11.12 -16.27
CA PHE A 136 -3.41 -12.19 -16.52
C PHE A 136 -3.50 -13.10 -15.28
N PHE A 137 -2.38 -13.59 -14.77
CA PHE A 137 -2.37 -14.49 -13.62
C PHE A 137 -2.94 -13.81 -12.36
N VAL A 138 -2.43 -12.64 -12.00
CA VAL A 138 -2.81 -11.93 -10.76
C VAL A 138 -4.30 -11.55 -10.77
N SER A 139 -4.82 -11.06 -11.89
CA SER A 139 -6.23 -10.68 -12.04
C SER A 139 -7.16 -11.87 -11.76
N GLY A 140 -6.89 -13.03 -12.37
CA GLY A 140 -7.72 -14.22 -12.21
C GLY A 140 -7.64 -14.82 -10.80
N VAL A 141 -6.44 -14.89 -10.21
CA VAL A 141 -6.25 -15.43 -8.84
C VAL A 141 -6.94 -14.57 -7.80
N ILE A 142 -6.77 -13.25 -7.84
CA ILE A 142 -7.39 -12.35 -6.86
C ILE A 142 -8.91 -12.33 -7.04
N SER A 143 -9.41 -12.32 -8.27
CA SER A 143 -10.85 -12.47 -8.55
C SER A 143 -11.39 -13.79 -8.01
N ALA A 144 -10.66 -14.91 -8.15
CA ALA A 144 -11.04 -16.20 -7.59
C ALA A 144 -11.14 -16.20 -6.07
N ILE A 145 -10.12 -15.67 -5.38
CA ILE A 145 -10.09 -15.58 -3.91
C ILE A 145 -11.25 -14.72 -3.40
N LEU A 146 -11.50 -13.56 -4.01
CA LEU A 146 -12.54 -12.64 -3.56
C LEU A 146 -13.94 -13.17 -3.88
N ASN A 147 -14.11 -13.87 -5.01
CA ASN A 147 -15.36 -14.52 -5.38
C ASN A 147 -15.74 -15.63 -4.39
N GLU A 148 -14.80 -16.51 -4.04
CA GLU A 148 -15.00 -17.57 -3.03
C GLU A 148 -15.28 -17.03 -1.63
N CYS A 149 -14.83 -15.81 -1.34
CA CYS A 149 -15.15 -15.10 -0.10
C CYS A 149 -16.46 -14.29 -0.17
N ASN A 150 -17.22 -14.33 -1.28
CA ASN A 150 -18.41 -13.50 -1.52
C ASN A 150 -18.13 -11.99 -1.35
N ARG A 151 -16.96 -11.52 -1.79
CA ARG A 151 -16.48 -10.12 -1.71
C ARG A 151 -16.45 -9.50 -3.12
N PHE A 152 -17.63 -9.44 -3.73
CA PHE A 152 -17.78 -9.08 -5.15
C PHE A 152 -17.41 -7.63 -5.44
N GLU A 153 -17.78 -6.69 -4.57
CA GLU A 153 -17.42 -5.28 -4.71
C GLU A 153 -15.91 -5.07 -4.63
N GLU A 154 -15.22 -5.76 -3.70
CA GLU A 154 -13.77 -5.70 -3.61
C GLU A 154 -13.09 -6.30 -4.85
N SER A 155 -13.62 -7.39 -5.40
CA SER A 155 -13.12 -7.94 -6.68
C SER A 155 -13.28 -6.93 -7.81
N SER A 156 -14.43 -6.25 -7.88
CA SER A 156 -14.70 -5.22 -8.88
C SER A 156 -13.75 -4.02 -8.77
N ILE A 157 -13.55 -3.50 -7.57
CA ILE A 157 -12.64 -2.36 -7.34
C ILE A 157 -11.19 -2.75 -7.63
N PHE A 158 -10.77 -3.94 -7.19
CA PHE A 158 -9.45 -4.47 -7.52
C PHE A 158 -9.25 -4.56 -9.04
N PHE A 159 -10.23 -5.10 -9.77
CA PHE A 159 -10.18 -5.20 -11.22
C PHE A 159 -9.96 -3.84 -11.88
N SER A 160 -10.77 -2.82 -11.53
CA SER A 160 -10.64 -1.48 -12.10
C SER A 160 -9.33 -0.77 -11.74
N LEU A 161 -8.84 -0.97 -10.51
CA LEU A 161 -7.52 -0.47 -10.10
C LEU A 161 -6.42 -1.10 -10.93
N PHE A 162 -6.51 -2.41 -11.19
CA PHE A 162 -5.45 -3.18 -11.82
C PHE A 162 -5.42 -3.03 -13.35
N ILE A 163 -6.56 -3.17 -14.02
CA ILE A 163 -6.67 -2.89 -15.48
C ILE A 163 -6.41 -1.41 -15.78
N GLY A 164 -6.75 -0.53 -14.86
CA GLY A 164 -6.49 0.90 -14.98
C GLY A 164 -5.00 1.21 -15.09
N ILE A 165 -4.10 0.44 -14.48
CA ILE A 165 -2.64 0.66 -14.60
C ILE A 165 -2.20 0.55 -16.06
N ASP A 166 -2.63 -0.50 -16.75
CA ASP A 166 -2.26 -0.78 -18.15
C ASP A 166 -2.81 0.27 -19.12
N ILE A 167 -4.11 0.58 -18.99
CA ILE A 167 -4.76 1.60 -19.82
C ILE A 167 -4.15 2.98 -19.57
N SER A 168 -3.79 3.31 -18.33
CA SER A 168 -3.11 4.56 -17.98
C SER A 168 -1.70 4.64 -18.55
N ALA A 169 -0.96 3.52 -18.55
CA ALA A 169 0.35 3.44 -19.17
C ALA A 169 0.25 3.65 -20.69
N THR A 170 -0.74 3.03 -21.34
CA THR A 170 -1.03 3.22 -22.77
C THR A 170 -1.37 4.68 -23.07
N TYR A 171 -2.23 5.29 -22.27
CA TYR A 171 -2.59 6.70 -22.41
C TYR A 171 -1.38 7.62 -22.27
N ALA A 172 -0.58 7.43 -21.21
CA ALA A 172 0.57 8.27 -20.89
C ALA A 172 1.73 8.10 -21.90
N ALA A 173 1.95 6.89 -22.42
CA ALA A 173 2.95 6.62 -23.45
C ALA A 173 2.63 7.33 -24.78
N GLY A 174 1.35 7.55 -25.07
CA GLY A 174 0.91 8.27 -26.26
C GLY A 174 0.68 9.78 -26.06
N LEU A 175 1.12 10.38 -24.95
CA LEU A 175 0.84 11.78 -24.61
C LEU A 175 1.35 12.74 -25.70
N GLU A 176 0.44 13.49 -26.33
CA GLU A 176 0.72 14.26 -27.55
C GLU A 176 1.71 15.41 -27.32
N ILE A 177 1.54 16.17 -26.24
CA ILE A 177 2.48 17.24 -25.86
C ILE A 177 3.91 16.70 -25.67
N SER A 178 4.08 15.41 -25.40
CA SER A 178 5.38 14.76 -25.21
C SER A 178 6.03 14.22 -26.48
N SER A 179 5.39 14.36 -27.66
CA SER A 179 5.83 13.76 -28.93
C SER A 179 6.93 14.53 -29.68
N GLY A 180 7.28 15.75 -29.22
CA GLY A 180 8.30 16.60 -29.82
C GLY A 180 9.75 16.14 -29.56
N THR A 181 10.72 16.86 -30.15
CA THR A 181 12.15 16.56 -29.94
C THR A 181 12.56 16.90 -28.50
N THR A 182 12.93 15.89 -27.72
CA THR A 182 13.40 16.05 -26.35
C THR A 182 14.80 16.65 -26.32
N THR A 183 14.93 17.86 -25.75
CA THR A 183 16.23 18.43 -25.38
C THR A 183 16.53 18.16 -23.90
N SER A 184 17.80 18.26 -23.50
CA SER A 184 18.21 18.08 -22.10
C SER A 184 17.56 19.07 -21.13
N GLN A 185 17.04 20.20 -21.63
CA GLN A 185 16.37 21.23 -20.83
C GLN A 185 14.88 20.91 -20.57
N ILE A 186 14.25 20.11 -21.44
CA ILE A 186 12.79 19.83 -21.40
C ILE A 186 12.50 18.41 -20.91
N ILE A 187 13.52 17.53 -20.82
CA ILE A 187 13.36 16.12 -20.44
C ILE A 187 12.63 15.92 -19.10
N ASP A 188 12.92 16.76 -18.10
CA ASP A 188 12.28 16.67 -16.78
C ASP A 188 10.81 17.09 -16.82
N VAL A 189 10.50 18.12 -17.60
CA VAL A 189 9.13 18.58 -17.86
C VAL A 189 8.34 17.49 -18.58
N GLN A 190 8.94 16.87 -19.62
CA GLN A 190 8.33 15.77 -20.36
C GLN A 190 8.05 14.56 -19.46
N ARG A 191 9.01 14.14 -18.64
CA ARG A 191 8.83 13.03 -17.68
C ARG A 191 7.75 13.36 -16.65
N THR A 192 7.70 14.59 -16.17
CA THR A 192 6.67 15.07 -15.24
C THR A 192 5.29 15.08 -15.89
N ALA A 193 5.19 15.49 -17.15
CA ALA A 193 3.95 15.46 -17.93
C ALA A 193 3.44 14.02 -18.13
N ILE A 194 4.32 13.08 -18.53
CA ILE A 194 3.99 11.66 -18.68
C ILE A 194 3.51 11.06 -17.35
N GLY A 195 4.20 11.34 -16.24
CA GLY A 195 3.78 10.92 -14.91
C GLY A 195 2.42 11.50 -14.50
N THR A 196 2.20 12.78 -14.80
CA THR A 196 0.94 13.49 -14.53
C THR A 196 -0.21 12.89 -15.35
N ALA A 197 0.01 12.57 -16.62
CA ALA A 197 -0.95 11.89 -17.48
C ALA A 197 -1.31 10.51 -16.93
N PHE A 198 -0.30 9.73 -16.54
CA PHE A 198 -0.49 8.40 -15.94
C PHE A 198 -1.36 8.48 -14.68
N PHE A 199 -1.00 9.32 -13.71
CA PHE A 199 -1.74 9.40 -12.44
C PHE A 199 -3.14 10.00 -12.61
N SER A 200 -3.30 11.01 -13.48
CA SER A 200 -4.62 11.61 -13.77
C SER A 200 -5.57 10.57 -14.36
N PHE A 201 -5.09 9.81 -15.36
CA PHE A 201 -5.89 8.77 -15.99
C PHE A 201 -6.17 7.60 -15.04
N TRP A 202 -5.18 7.18 -14.24
CA TRP A 202 -5.32 6.04 -13.34
C TRP A 202 -6.34 6.32 -12.23
N LEU A 203 -6.28 7.51 -11.63
CA LEU A 203 -7.26 7.93 -10.61
C LEU A 203 -8.66 8.09 -11.21
N ALA A 204 -8.78 8.65 -12.42
CA ALA A 204 -10.05 8.71 -13.14
C ALA A 204 -10.60 7.30 -13.46
N SER A 205 -9.74 6.35 -13.82
CA SER A 205 -10.09 4.96 -14.09
C SER A 205 -10.64 4.26 -12.84
N ILE A 206 -10.00 4.44 -11.68
CA ILE A 206 -10.49 3.92 -10.41
C ILE A 206 -11.87 4.51 -10.09
N ALA A 207 -12.02 5.82 -10.21
CA ALA A 207 -13.29 6.50 -9.93
C ALA A 207 -14.42 6.08 -10.89
N LEU A 208 -14.12 5.91 -12.18
CA LEU A 208 -15.06 5.40 -13.17
C LEU A 208 -15.45 3.95 -12.86
N GLY A 209 -14.48 3.13 -12.43
CA GLY A 209 -14.73 1.78 -11.95
C GLY A 209 -15.71 1.72 -10.77
N PHE A 210 -15.66 2.70 -9.85
CA PHE A 210 -16.64 2.85 -8.78
C PHE A 210 -18.03 3.24 -9.31
N VAL A 211 -18.12 4.14 -10.28
CA VAL A 211 -19.40 4.53 -10.91
C VAL A 211 -20.05 3.32 -11.59
N VAL A 212 -19.29 2.57 -12.38
CA VAL A 212 -19.76 1.34 -13.04
C VAL A 212 -20.22 0.32 -11.99
N LEU A 213 -19.47 0.17 -10.89
CA LEU A 213 -19.83 -0.75 -9.81
C LEU A 213 -21.18 -0.37 -9.22
N MET A 214 -21.36 0.90 -8.85
CA MET A 214 -22.62 1.38 -8.30
C MET A 214 -23.78 1.23 -9.29
N ALA A 215 -23.55 1.50 -10.58
CA ALA A 215 -24.59 1.38 -11.61
C ALA A 215 -25.07 -0.07 -11.84
N LEU A 216 -24.18 -1.06 -11.72
CA LEU A 216 -24.50 -2.47 -11.91
C LEU A 216 -25.01 -3.17 -10.65
N ARG A 217 -24.68 -2.65 -9.47
CA ARG A 217 -25.00 -3.24 -8.18
C ARG A 217 -26.51 -3.38 -7.96
N GLY A 218 -26.94 -4.56 -7.54
CA GLY A 218 -28.34 -4.92 -7.30
C GLY A 218 -29.10 -5.35 -8.56
N ASN A 219 -28.70 -4.87 -9.75
CA ASN A 219 -29.32 -5.22 -11.02
C ASN A 219 -28.61 -6.39 -11.70
N LEU A 220 -27.33 -6.17 -12.02
CA LEU A 220 -26.50 -7.12 -12.75
C LEU A 220 -25.41 -7.72 -11.87
N GLN A 221 -25.11 -7.17 -10.69
CA GLN A 221 -24.12 -7.72 -9.76
C GLN A 221 -24.74 -7.90 -8.38
N LYS A 222 -24.52 -9.06 -7.74
CA LYS A 222 -25.04 -9.33 -6.40
C LYS A 222 -24.28 -8.51 -5.35
N ARG A 223 -24.99 -8.13 -4.28
CA ARG A 223 -24.39 -7.48 -3.12
C ARG A 223 -23.50 -8.47 -2.37
N GLY A 224 -22.25 -8.12 -2.16
CA GLY A 224 -21.30 -8.96 -1.42
C GLY A 224 -21.55 -8.95 0.08
N SER A 225 -20.91 -9.91 0.75
CA SER A 225 -20.91 -10.08 2.21
C SER A 225 -19.81 -9.28 2.92
N GLY A 226 -18.93 -8.61 2.18
CA GLY A 226 -17.79 -7.86 2.72
C GLY A 226 -18.19 -6.66 3.57
N SER A 227 -17.53 -6.45 4.72
CA SER A 227 -17.89 -5.39 5.67
C SER A 227 -17.68 -3.96 5.14
N PHE A 228 -16.82 -3.79 4.13
CA PHE A 228 -16.52 -2.48 3.54
C PHE A 228 -17.68 -1.94 2.71
N PHE A 229 -18.28 -2.77 1.84
CA PHE A 229 -19.26 -2.33 0.86
C PHE A 229 -20.67 -2.84 1.13
N SER A 230 -20.82 -3.87 1.98
CA SER A 230 -22.14 -4.39 2.29
C SER A 230 -23.08 -3.33 2.84
N PRO A 231 -22.72 -2.31 3.65
CA PRO A 231 -23.71 -1.35 4.17
C PRO A 231 -24.24 -0.34 3.14
N ILE A 232 -23.63 -0.26 1.95
CA ILE A 232 -24.06 0.68 0.90
C ILE A 232 -25.41 0.23 0.34
N PRO A 233 -26.38 1.14 0.12
CA PRO A 233 -27.66 0.78 -0.49
C PRO A 233 -27.54 0.57 -2.01
N ASP A 234 -28.43 -0.24 -2.58
CA ASP A 234 -28.48 -0.44 -4.03
C ASP A 234 -29.08 0.77 -4.74
N VAL A 235 -28.85 0.93 -6.05
CA VAL A 235 -29.36 2.10 -6.80
C VAL A 235 -30.89 2.16 -6.79
N ALA A 236 -31.56 1.01 -6.75
CA ALA A 236 -33.00 0.91 -6.59
C ALA A 236 -33.48 1.44 -5.23
N GLU A 237 -32.67 1.30 -4.17
CA GLU A 237 -32.97 1.80 -2.82
C GLU A 237 -32.62 3.28 -2.67
N SER A 238 -31.48 3.71 -3.24
CA SER A 238 -31.03 5.10 -3.18
C SER A 238 -30.09 5.45 -4.33
N LYS A 239 -30.35 6.58 -4.99
CA LYS A 239 -29.45 7.12 -6.03
C LYS A 239 -28.21 7.82 -5.46
N VAL A 240 -28.13 8.00 -4.14
CA VAL A 240 -27.08 8.79 -3.48
C VAL A 240 -25.67 8.24 -3.73
N PRO A 241 -25.39 6.93 -3.60
CA PRO A 241 -24.06 6.39 -3.88
C PRO A 241 -23.60 6.62 -5.32
N LEU A 242 -24.52 6.52 -6.29
CA LEU A 242 -24.22 6.78 -7.70
C LEU A 242 -23.89 8.25 -7.96
N ILE A 243 -24.62 9.18 -7.31
CA ILE A 243 -24.35 10.62 -7.42
C ILE A 243 -22.97 10.95 -6.85
N TYR A 244 -22.64 10.47 -5.66
CA TYR A 244 -21.35 10.78 -5.03
C TYR A 244 -20.16 10.13 -5.73
N SER A 245 -20.31 8.90 -6.23
CA SER A 245 -19.27 8.29 -7.07
C SER A 245 -19.08 9.06 -8.38
N SER A 246 -20.15 9.58 -8.98
CA SER A 246 -20.05 10.43 -10.18
C SER A 246 -19.39 11.79 -9.90
N LEU A 247 -19.67 12.41 -8.74
CA LEU A 247 -18.99 13.64 -8.31
C LEU A 247 -17.49 13.40 -8.03
N ALA A 248 -17.15 12.25 -7.45
CA ALA A 248 -15.75 11.85 -7.27
C ALA A 248 -15.06 11.62 -8.62
N LEU A 249 -15.74 10.99 -9.59
CA LEU A 249 -15.24 10.86 -10.96
C LEU A 249 -15.00 12.23 -11.62
N LEU A 250 -15.94 13.17 -11.51
CA LEU A 250 -15.76 14.53 -12.04
C LEU A 250 -14.52 15.22 -11.48
N SER A 251 -14.20 14.98 -10.21
CA SER A 251 -13.00 15.51 -9.57
C SER A 251 -11.70 15.08 -10.27
N PHE A 252 -11.68 13.89 -10.87
CA PHE A 252 -10.54 13.36 -11.62
C PHE A 252 -10.64 13.59 -13.13
N LEU A 253 -11.85 13.78 -13.68
CA LEU A 253 -12.03 14.12 -15.09
C LEU A 253 -11.60 15.54 -15.42
N VAL A 254 -11.81 16.51 -14.51
CA VAL A 254 -11.37 17.90 -14.72
C VAL A 254 -9.87 18.01 -15.02
N PRO A 255 -8.95 17.50 -14.16
CA PRO A 255 -7.51 17.58 -14.45
C PRO A 255 -7.12 16.77 -15.69
N LEU A 256 -7.76 15.62 -15.94
CA LEU A 256 -7.49 14.79 -17.12
C LEU A 256 -7.86 15.48 -18.43
N VAL A 257 -9.05 16.07 -18.51
CA VAL A 257 -9.53 16.80 -19.70
C VAL A 257 -8.74 18.08 -19.89
N TRP A 258 -8.33 18.76 -18.82
CA TRP A 258 -7.50 19.96 -18.92
C TRP A 258 -6.12 19.61 -19.50
N LEU A 259 -5.48 18.56 -18.97
CA LEU A 259 -4.20 18.09 -19.48
C LEU A 259 -4.25 17.77 -20.98
N GLY A 260 -5.32 17.13 -21.43
CA GLY A 260 -5.53 16.82 -22.84
C GLY A 260 -5.87 18.01 -23.75
N ARG A 261 -5.94 19.23 -23.22
CA ARG A 261 -6.16 20.46 -23.99
C ARG A 261 -4.92 21.35 -24.11
N LEU A 262 -3.85 21.01 -23.42
CA LEU A 262 -2.59 21.75 -23.51
C LEU A 262 -1.98 21.52 -24.89
N GLU A 263 -1.42 22.57 -25.48
CA GLU A 263 -0.85 22.50 -26.83
C GLU A 263 0.60 21.99 -26.81
N ASP A 264 1.39 22.35 -25.80
CA ASP A 264 2.79 21.98 -25.71
C ASP A 264 3.34 21.81 -24.28
N LEU A 265 4.61 21.42 -24.17
CA LEU A 265 5.30 21.26 -22.87
C LEU A 265 5.64 22.59 -22.19
N ALA A 266 5.68 23.70 -22.93
CA ALA A 266 5.93 25.01 -22.33
C ALA A 266 4.71 25.43 -21.51
N GLU A 267 3.51 25.30 -22.07
CA GLU A 267 2.24 25.54 -21.38
C GLU A 267 2.07 24.62 -20.16
N PHE A 268 2.45 23.34 -20.28
CA PHE A 268 2.49 22.44 -19.13
C PHE A 268 3.46 22.93 -18.03
N SER A 269 4.64 23.40 -18.42
CA SER A 269 5.67 23.88 -17.50
C SER A 269 5.30 25.16 -16.77
N GLU A 270 4.40 25.99 -17.32
CA GLU A 270 3.87 27.17 -16.63
C GLU A 270 3.05 26.80 -15.40
N GLY A 271 2.46 25.60 -15.38
CA GLY A 271 1.71 25.09 -14.23
C GLY A 271 0.33 25.70 -14.04
N SER A 272 -0.21 26.38 -15.05
CA SER A 272 -1.49 27.12 -15.01
C SER A 272 -2.74 26.23 -15.09
N HIS A 273 -2.63 24.94 -14.80
CA HIS A 273 -3.69 23.94 -14.91
C HIS A 273 -3.93 23.20 -13.59
N LEU A 274 -5.17 22.75 -13.37
CA LEU A 274 -5.48 21.90 -12.21
C LEU A 274 -4.89 20.50 -12.41
N GLY A 275 -3.99 20.09 -11.52
CA GLY A 275 -3.39 18.76 -11.53
C GLY A 275 -4.22 17.69 -10.79
N TYR A 276 -3.81 16.42 -10.92
CA TYR A 276 -4.46 15.30 -10.23
C TYR A 276 -4.47 15.44 -8.69
N VAL A 277 -3.53 16.17 -8.11
CA VAL A 277 -3.50 16.46 -6.66
C VAL A 277 -4.75 17.22 -6.24
N TRP A 278 -5.15 18.25 -6.99
CA TRP A 278 -6.42 18.95 -6.76
C TRP A 278 -7.61 17.99 -6.90
N GLY A 279 -7.55 17.05 -7.86
CA GLY A 279 -8.57 16.01 -8.02
C GLY A 279 -8.68 15.09 -6.81
N VAL A 280 -7.57 14.68 -6.20
CA VAL A 280 -7.54 13.87 -4.97
C VAL A 280 -8.18 14.62 -3.80
N PHE A 281 -7.82 15.88 -3.58
CA PHE A 281 -8.42 16.68 -2.50
C PHE A 281 -9.91 16.96 -2.76
N SER A 282 -10.30 17.20 -4.01
CA SER A 282 -11.71 17.32 -4.41
C SER A 282 -12.50 16.05 -4.09
N ALA A 283 -11.97 14.86 -4.42
CA ALA A 283 -12.61 13.60 -4.10
C ALA A 283 -12.73 13.35 -2.59
N ILE A 284 -11.72 13.76 -1.80
CA ILE A 284 -11.78 13.74 -0.33
C ILE A 284 -12.90 14.65 0.18
N VAL A 285 -12.99 15.88 -0.33
CA VAL A 285 -14.04 16.85 0.03
C VAL A 285 -15.42 16.30 -0.31
N VAL A 286 -15.59 15.71 -1.50
CA VAL A 286 -16.83 15.04 -1.92
C VAL A 286 -17.20 13.91 -0.94
N THR A 287 -16.22 13.13 -0.48
CA THR A 287 -16.43 12.05 0.49
C THR A 287 -16.81 12.57 1.88
N ILE A 288 -16.16 13.64 2.37
CA ILE A 288 -16.51 14.29 3.64
C ILE A 288 -17.90 14.92 3.54
N HIS A 289 -18.24 15.53 2.40
CA HIS A 289 -19.58 16.04 2.16
C HIS A 289 -20.63 14.92 2.17
N ALA A 290 -20.33 13.75 1.57
CA ALA A 290 -21.18 12.58 1.65
C ALA A 290 -21.42 12.13 3.09
N PHE A 291 -20.36 12.14 3.91
CA PHE A 291 -20.44 11.88 5.33
C PHE A 291 -21.37 12.87 6.05
N PHE A 292 -21.16 14.17 5.88
CA PHE A 292 -22.02 15.20 6.48
C PHE A 292 -23.49 15.05 6.08
N ARG A 293 -23.75 14.76 4.79
CA ARG A 293 -25.11 14.49 4.31
C ARG A 293 -25.72 13.24 4.97
N SER A 294 -24.94 12.17 5.14
CA SER A 294 -25.41 10.93 5.76
C SER A 294 -25.82 11.12 7.24
N GLU A 295 -25.21 12.08 7.93
CA GLU A 295 -25.49 12.41 9.33
C GLU A 295 -26.52 13.54 9.51
N GLY A 296 -27.02 14.13 8.43
CA GLY A 296 -27.94 15.28 8.50
C GLY A 296 -27.24 16.61 8.84
N TRP A 297 -25.90 16.66 8.76
CA TRP A 297 -25.11 17.86 9.05
C TRP A 297 -25.05 18.78 7.82
N HIS A 298 -26.21 19.15 7.30
CA HIS A 298 -26.34 19.90 6.04
C HIS A 298 -25.69 21.28 6.09
N VAL A 299 -25.64 21.93 7.26
CA VAL A 299 -24.92 23.20 7.45
C VAL A 299 -23.41 23.01 7.25
N LEU A 300 -22.82 21.99 7.87
CA LEU A 300 -21.39 21.68 7.69
C LEU A 300 -21.10 21.26 6.23
N GLY A 301 -22.00 20.51 5.61
CA GLY A 301 -21.94 20.17 4.18
C GLY A 301 -21.92 21.39 3.28
N ALA A 302 -22.88 22.30 3.44
CA ALA A 302 -22.98 23.51 2.63
C ALA A 302 -21.74 24.41 2.79
N VAL A 303 -21.28 24.60 4.03
CA VAL A 303 -20.05 25.36 4.33
C VAL A 303 -18.84 24.69 3.69
N LEU A 304 -18.67 23.38 3.80
CA LEU A 304 -17.56 22.65 3.19
C LEU A 304 -17.56 22.82 1.67
N ALA A 305 -18.70 22.63 1.01
CA ALA A 305 -18.82 22.72 -0.44
C ALA A 305 -18.49 24.12 -0.95
N ILE A 306 -19.03 25.17 -0.31
CA ILE A 306 -18.80 26.56 -0.71
C ILE A 306 -17.35 26.97 -0.48
N ASN A 307 -16.73 26.58 0.63
CA ASN A 307 -15.32 26.91 0.86
C ASN A 307 -14.38 26.13 -0.08
N TRP A 308 -14.73 24.90 -0.50
CA TRP A 308 -13.95 24.20 -1.52
C TRP A 308 -14.07 24.85 -2.91
N LEU A 309 -15.26 25.33 -3.26
CA LEU A 309 -15.46 26.10 -4.50
C LEU A 309 -14.66 27.42 -4.47
N LEU A 310 -14.73 28.15 -3.36
CA LEU A 310 -13.94 29.36 -3.15
C LEU A 310 -12.43 29.09 -3.22
N TYR A 311 -11.96 28.03 -2.57
CA TYR A 311 -10.58 27.60 -2.66
C TYR A 311 -10.18 27.28 -4.10
N THR A 312 -11.02 26.55 -4.84
CA THR A 312 -10.74 26.20 -6.24
C THR A 312 -10.66 27.46 -7.12
N VAL A 313 -11.59 28.39 -7.00
CA VAL A 313 -11.56 29.64 -7.78
C VAL A 313 -10.36 30.52 -7.40
N GLY A 314 -10.04 30.61 -6.12
CA GLY A 314 -8.84 31.33 -5.65
C GLY A 314 -7.54 30.67 -6.13
N HIS A 315 -7.48 29.34 -6.11
CA HIS A 315 -6.32 28.59 -6.59
C HIS A 315 -6.15 28.73 -8.11
N LEU A 316 -7.24 28.73 -8.88
CA LEU A 316 -7.19 29.03 -10.32
C LEU A 316 -6.55 30.38 -10.60
N HIS A 317 -6.89 31.39 -9.79
CA HIS A 317 -6.25 32.71 -9.87
C HIS A 317 -4.78 32.69 -9.49
N GLU A 318 -4.42 31.98 -8.41
CA GLU A 318 -3.04 31.83 -7.93
C GLU A 318 -2.13 31.18 -8.99
N ILE A 319 -2.63 30.19 -9.72
CA ILE A 319 -1.90 29.54 -10.81
C ILE A 319 -1.98 30.31 -12.14
N GLY A 320 -2.43 31.57 -12.13
CA GLY A 320 -2.33 32.48 -13.28
C GLY A 320 -3.53 32.48 -14.23
N ASN A 321 -4.66 31.84 -13.90
CA ASN A 321 -5.87 31.95 -14.72
C ASN A 321 -6.55 33.31 -14.54
N THR A 322 -7.03 33.88 -15.65
CA THR A 322 -7.71 35.18 -15.64
C THR A 322 -9.11 35.08 -15.04
N LEU A 323 -9.35 35.83 -13.96
CA LEU A 323 -10.69 36.05 -13.39
C LEU A 323 -11.27 37.40 -13.86
N PRO A 324 -12.59 37.62 -13.71
CA PRO A 324 -13.19 38.94 -13.95
C PRO A 324 -12.48 40.04 -13.14
N SER A 325 -12.39 41.25 -13.68
CA SER A 325 -11.51 42.33 -13.18
C SER A 325 -11.60 42.61 -11.68
N LEU A 326 -12.80 42.53 -11.09
CA LEU A 326 -13.03 42.75 -9.66
C LEU A 326 -12.32 41.74 -8.74
N PHE A 327 -12.02 40.54 -9.25
CA PHE A 327 -11.36 39.46 -8.50
C PHE A 327 -9.86 39.35 -8.81
N SER A 328 -9.36 40.08 -9.80
CA SER A 328 -7.97 40.11 -10.24
C SER A 328 -7.24 41.41 -9.88
N GLU A 329 -7.91 42.36 -9.21
CA GLU A 329 -7.31 43.63 -8.78
C GLU A 329 -6.43 43.43 -7.53
N ASP A 330 -5.19 43.92 -7.60
CA ASP A 330 -4.32 44.00 -6.43
C ASP A 330 -4.71 45.14 -5.49
N GLY A 331 -4.54 44.92 -4.18
CA GLY A 331 -4.74 45.93 -3.14
C GLY A 331 -6.04 45.80 -2.36
N PHE A 332 -6.49 46.92 -1.76
CA PHE A 332 -7.62 46.92 -0.81
C PHE A 332 -8.94 46.47 -1.46
N ILE A 333 -9.20 46.89 -2.70
CA ILE A 333 -10.45 46.58 -3.41
C ILE A 333 -10.55 45.08 -3.67
N GLY A 334 -9.52 44.45 -4.25
CA GLY A 334 -9.50 43.00 -4.46
C GLY A 334 -9.62 42.21 -3.16
N THR A 335 -8.86 42.58 -2.12
CA THR A 335 -8.95 41.94 -0.79
C THR A 335 -10.36 42.03 -0.20
N PHE A 336 -10.99 43.21 -0.31
CA PHE A 336 -12.34 43.43 0.20
C PHE A 336 -13.39 42.67 -0.62
N THR A 337 -13.22 42.58 -1.95
CA THR A 337 -14.09 41.79 -2.83
C THR A 337 -14.03 40.30 -2.48
N TRP A 338 -12.84 39.73 -2.28
CA TRP A 338 -12.67 38.34 -1.84
C TRP A 338 -13.26 38.08 -0.46
N PHE A 339 -13.07 39.00 0.49
CA PHE A 339 -13.71 38.93 1.79
C PHE A 339 -15.23 38.95 1.69
N PHE A 340 -15.81 39.88 0.91
CA PHE A 340 -17.25 40.04 0.76
C PHE A 340 -17.87 38.82 0.09
N LEU A 341 -17.25 38.32 -0.99
CA LEU A 341 -17.67 37.07 -1.64
C LEU A 341 -17.66 35.90 -0.65
N GLY A 342 -16.55 35.72 0.06
CA GLY A 342 -16.39 34.66 1.05
C GLY A 342 -17.43 34.75 2.19
N PHE A 343 -17.64 35.95 2.73
CA PHE A 343 -18.61 36.23 3.77
C PHE A 343 -20.04 35.93 3.31
N TRP A 344 -20.48 36.48 2.18
CA TRP A 344 -21.87 36.32 1.74
C TRP A 344 -22.18 34.92 1.25
N LEU A 345 -21.26 34.25 0.55
CA LEU A 345 -21.48 32.86 0.17
C LEU A 345 -21.62 31.96 1.40
N ASN A 346 -20.77 32.13 2.42
CA ASN A 346 -20.91 31.38 3.68
C ASN A 346 -22.18 31.77 4.45
N PHE A 347 -22.54 33.06 4.49
CA PHE A 347 -23.79 33.52 5.09
C PHE A 347 -25.00 32.85 4.43
N PHE A 348 -25.10 32.89 3.09
CA PHE A 348 -26.19 32.26 2.35
C PHE A 348 -26.18 30.73 2.51
N ALA A 349 -25.00 30.09 2.52
CA ALA A 349 -24.86 28.66 2.80
C ALA A 349 -25.54 28.29 4.12
N ILE A 350 -25.17 28.99 5.19
CA ILE A 350 -25.66 28.76 6.54
C ILE A 350 -27.15 29.13 6.62
N PHE A 351 -27.56 30.25 6.01
CA PHE A 351 -28.94 30.72 6.03
C PHE A 351 -29.90 29.73 5.36
N PHE A 352 -29.59 29.24 4.16
CA PHE A 352 -30.43 28.27 3.48
C PHE A 352 -30.36 26.89 4.14
N ALA A 353 -29.17 26.44 4.54
CA ALA A 353 -29.00 25.15 5.21
C ALA A 353 -29.73 25.10 6.57
N SER A 354 -29.71 26.19 7.36
CA SER A 354 -30.39 26.29 8.65
C SER A 354 -31.92 26.43 8.55
N ARG A 355 -32.46 26.69 7.36
CA ARG A 355 -33.91 26.66 7.08
C ARG A 355 -34.41 25.33 6.51
N GLY A 356 -33.52 24.35 6.35
CA GLY A 356 -33.87 23.00 5.94
C GLY A 356 -33.96 22.83 4.42
N VAL A 357 -33.45 23.79 3.63
CA VAL A 357 -33.49 23.76 2.16
C VAL A 357 -32.79 22.53 1.60
N PHE A 358 -31.71 22.07 2.26
CA PHE A 358 -30.91 20.93 1.82
C PHE A 358 -31.26 19.60 2.50
N GLY A 359 -32.27 19.59 3.37
CA GLY A 359 -32.69 18.44 4.17
C GLY A 359 -32.99 18.81 5.63
N ASP A 360 -33.45 17.83 6.39
CA ASP A 360 -33.76 17.99 7.82
C ASP A 360 -32.49 18.26 8.63
N ILE A 361 -32.54 19.26 9.52
CA ILE A 361 -31.42 19.72 10.34
C ILE A 361 -31.50 19.12 11.76
N ALA A 362 -32.60 18.44 12.09
CA ALA A 362 -32.76 17.84 13.40
C ALA A 362 -31.59 16.86 13.66
N PRO A 363 -30.85 17.02 14.78
CA PRO A 363 -29.74 16.14 15.08
C PRO A 363 -30.24 14.71 15.29
N LYS A 364 -29.65 13.76 14.57
CA LYS A 364 -29.94 12.34 14.76
C LYS A 364 -29.59 11.94 16.20
N ARG A 365 -30.52 11.29 16.88
CA ARG A 365 -30.32 10.76 18.24
C ARG A 365 -29.31 9.61 18.26
N ASP A 366 -29.38 8.76 17.24
CA ASP A 366 -28.48 7.63 17.06
C ASP A 366 -27.41 7.90 15.99
N LYS A 367 -26.28 7.20 16.09
CA LYS A 367 -25.22 7.26 15.09
C LYS A 367 -25.72 6.71 13.76
N GLY A 368 -25.51 7.44 12.66
CA GLY A 368 -25.84 6.96 11.33
C GLY A 368 -24.98 5.77 10.89
N LEU A 369 -25.41 5.10 9.82
CA LEU A 369 -24.72 3.93 9.26
C LEU A 369 -23.27 4.24 8.87
N PHE A 370 -23.00 5.43 8.32
CA PHE A 370 -21.64 5.84 7.98
C PHE A 370 -20.76 5.96 9.24
N ARG A 371 -21.26 6.52 10.34
CA ARG A 371 -20.48 6.59 11.59
C ARG A 371 -20.18 5.23 12.18
N ASN A 372 -21.12 4.29 12.09
CA ASN A 372 -20.89 2.91 12.54
C ASN A 372 -19.83 2.25 11.66
N TRP A 373 -19.95 2.38 10.34
CA TRP A 373 -18.95 1.92 9.38
C TRP A 373 -17.57 2.54 9.64
N TRP A 374 -17.50 3.85 9.84
CA TRP A 374 -16.25 4.57 10.12
C TRP A 374 -15.63 4.11 11.45
N ALA A 375 -16.43 3.90 12.49
CA ALA A 375 -15.94 3.40 13.77
C ALA A 375 -15.29 2.01 13.65
N GLU A 376 -15.81 1.16 12.75
CA GLU A 376 -15.28 -0.18 12.51
C GLU A 376 -14.02 -0.18 11.63
N HIS A 377 -13.99 0.66 10.59
CA HIS A 377 -13.00 0.59 9.51
C HIS A 377 -11.92 1.68 9.54
N SER A 378 -12.12 2.77 10.31
CA SER A 378 -11.20 3.92 10.36
C SER A 378 -9.74 3.53 10.62
N TYR A 379 -9.49 2.52 11.45
CA TYR A 379 -8.13 2.02 11.70
C TYR A 379 -7.44 1.54 10.41
N ALA A 380 -8.10 0.68 9.63
CA ALA A 380 -7.53 0.16 8.40
C ALA A 380 -7.39 1.26 7.34
N VAL A 381 -8.41 2.12 7.21
CA VAL A 381 -8.42 3.23 6.25
C VAL A 381 -7.30 4.22 6.55
N LEU A 382 -7.18 4.70 7.79
CA LEU A 382 -6.20 5.74 8.15
C LEU A 382 -4.76 5.21 8.15
N VAL A 383 -4.53 3.94 8.52
CA VAL A 383 -3.20 3.32 8.43
C VAL A 383 -2.82 3.05 6.97
N GLY A 384 -3.76 2.59 6.14
CA GLY A 384 -3.55 2.45 4.70
C GLY A 384 -3.23 3.78 4.02
N MET A 385 -3.96 4.85 4.37
CA MET A 385 -3.66 6.20 3.87
C MET A 385 -2.28 6.68 4.34
N ALA A 386 -1.91 6.44 5.61
CA ALA A 386 -0.56 6.77 6.09
C ALA A 386 0.54 6.05 5.29
N PHE A 387 0.33 4.79 4.88
CA PHE A 387 1.25 4.06 4.02
C PHE A 387 1.36 4.69 2.61
N VAL A 388 0.22 5.00 1.97
CA VAL A 388 0.21 5.64 0.64
C VAL A 388 0.88 7.01 0.70
N THR A 389 0.58 7.81 1.72
CA THR A 389 1.26 9.09 1.96
C THR A 389 2.75 8.88 2.19
N ALA A 390 3.15 7.92 3.04
CA ALA A 390 4.54 7.63 3.31
C ALA A 390 5.33 7.31 2.02
N LEU A 391 4.74 6.55 1.10
CA LEU A 391 5.33 6.25 -0.19
C LEU A 391 5.42 7.51 -1.07
N ALA A 392 4.34 8.27 -1.19
CA ALA A 392 4.29 9.48 -2.01
C ALA A 392 5.36 10.51 -1.59
N VAL A 393 5.48 10.79 -0.28
CA VAL A 393 6.47 11.80 0.18
C VAL A 393 7.91 11.32 0.03
N ARG A 394 8.16 10.01 -0.01
CA ARG A 394 9.50 9.44 -0.22
C ARG A 394 9.91 9.43 -1.70
N THR A 395 8.97 9.37 -2.62
CA THR A 395 9.24 9.19 -4.06
C THR A 395 9.02 10.45 -4.89
N ALA A 396 7.93 11.21 -4.65
CA ALA A 396 7.44 12.22 -5.59
C ALA A 396 8.47 13.31 -5.93
N TRP A 397 9.21 13.81 -4.93
CA TRP A 397 10.21 14.86 -5.14
C TRP A 397 11.58 14.37 -5.62
N ASN A 398 11.86 13.07 -5.49
CA ASN A 398 13.19 12.51 -5.77
C ASN A 398 13.25 11.75 -7.08
N ILE A 399 12.12 11.35 -7.67
CA ILE A 399 12.11 10.54 -8.89
C ILE A 399 12.75 11.26 -10.09
N ILE A 400 12.38 12.52 -10.35
CA ILE A 400 12.91 13.28 -11.48
C ILE A 400 14.40 13.60 -11.28
N PRO A 401 14.84 14.17 -10.13
CA PRO A 401 16.27 14.40 -9.88
C PRO A 401 17.12 13.12 -9.94
N ALA A 402 16.58 11.98 -9.47
CA ALA A 402 17.30 10.70 -9.50
C ALA A 402 17.48 10.15 -10.93
N MET A 403 16.58 10.47 -11.85
CA MET A 403 16.67 10.03 -13.26
C MET A 403 17.44 11.01 -14.15
N ASN A 404 17.71 12.22 -13.67
CA ASN A 404 18.36 13.29 -14.42
C ASN A 404 19.27 14.12 -13.51
N ALA A 405 20.44 13.59 -13.20
CA ALA A 405 21.42 14.29 -12.38
C ALA A 405 21.83 15.62 -13.01
N GLN A 406 21.92 16.68 -12.20
CA GLN A 406 22.38 17.97 -12.67
C GLN A 406 23.82 17.87 -13.22
N GLY A 407 24.00 18.27 -14.48
CA GLY A 407 25.29 18.31 -15.16
C GLY A 407 25.64 17.07 -15.98
N THR A 408 25.32 15.85 -15.52
CA THR A 408 25.61 14.61 -16.27
C THR A 408 24.42 14.07 -17.05
N GLY A 409 23.19 14.35 -16.62
CA GLY A 409 21.97 13.83 -17.22
C GLY A 409 21.75 12.32 -17.03
N LEU A 410 22.50 11.70 -16.11
CA LEU A 410 22.44 10.27 -15.80
C LEU A 410 21.64 10.02 -14.51
N TRP A 411 21.58 8.75 -14.08
CA TRP A 411 21.05 8.38 -12.78
C TRP A 411 21.87 9.01 -11.64
N ASP A 412 21.18 9.49 -10.60
CA ASP A 412 21.78 9.96 -9.36
C ASP A 412 21.19 9.24 -8.15
N MET A 413 22.00 9.13 -7.09
CA MET A 413 21.62 8.58 -5.81
C MET A 413 21.93 9.58 -4.71
N THR A 414 20.94 9.80 -3.85
CA THR A 414 21.06 10.68 -2.68
C THR A 414 21.74 9.93 -1.54
N GLY A 415 22.32 10.65 -0.56
CA GLY A 415 22.89 10.03 0.64
C GLY A 415 24.41 9.89 0.65
N GLY A 416 25.10 10.50 -0.32
CA GLY A 416 26.56 10.55 -0.39
C GLY A 416 27.15 9.31 -1.07
N SER A 417 28.32 8.86 -0.62
CA SER A 417 29.07 7.79 -1.28
C SER A 417 28.58 6.38 -1.02
N ASP A 418 27.86 6.15 0.09
CA ASP A 418 27.47 4.79 0.52
C ASP A 418 26.52 4.08 -0.46
N PRO A 419 25.48 4.74 -1.00
CA PRO A 419 24.62 4.20 -2.05
C PRO A 419 25.35 3.78 -3.32
N TRP A 420 26.37 4.54 -3.74
CA TRP A 420 27.21 4.18 -4.89
C TRP A 420 28.01 2.91 -4.65
N TYR A 421 28.52 2.72 -3.43
CA TYR A 421 29.17 1.46 -3.07
C TYR A 421 28.16 0.29 -3.01
N MET A 422 26.93 0.54 -2.54
CA MET A 422 25.87 -0.48 -2.60
C MET A 422 25.53 -0.86 -4.03
N LYS A 423 25.43 0.10 -4.96
CA LYS A 423 25.22 -0.17 -6.38
C LYS A 423 26.33 -1.06 -6.97
N ARG A 424 27.60 -0.78 -6.66
CA ARG A 424 28.73 -1.66 -7.05
C ARG A 424 28.54 -3.11 -6.55
N VAL A 425 28.15 -3.28 -5.29
CA VAL A 425 27.89 -4.61 -4.71
C VAL A 425 26.74 -5.30 -5.44
N VAL A 426 25.66 -4.58 -5.74
CA VAL A 426 24.50 -5.10 -6.47
C VAL A 426 24.89 -5.54 -7.87
N ASP A 427 25.65 -4.73 -8.62
CA ASP A 427 26.11 -5.06 -9.97
C ASP A 427 26.99 -6.31 -9.98
N TYR A 428 27.88 -6.44 -8.98
CA TYR A 428 28.66 -7.66 -8.79
C TYR A 428 27.78 -8.89 -8.54
N VAL A 429 26.75 -8.78 -7.69
CA VAL A 429 25.80 -9.87 -7.41
C VAL A 429 25.09 -10.32 -8.68
N ILE A 430 24.74 -9.39 -9.57
CA ILE A 430 24.05 -9.70 -10.82
C ILE A 430 24.99 -10.36 -11.83
N ALA A 431 26.21 -9.84 -11.97
CA ALA A 431 27.20 -10.34 -12.91
C ALA A 431 27.74 -11.73 -12.48
N GLU A 432 28.19 -11.85 -11.24
CA GLU A 432 28.92 -13.02 -10.73
C GLU A 432 28.02 -14.02 -10.00
N ARG A 433 26.74 -13.69 -9.77
CA ARG A 433 25.78 -14.50 -9.00
C ARG A 433 26.31 -14.87 -7.61
N SER A 434 27.16 -14.03 -7.04
CA SER A 434 27.83 -14.26 -5.76
C SER A 434 27.90 -12.98 -4.93
N HIS A 435 28.03 -13.12 -3.60
CA HIS A 435 28.14 -11.98 -2.71
C HIS A 435 29.55 -11.38 -2.78
N LEU A 436 29.66 -10.06 -2.95
CA LEU A 436 30.97 -9.38 -2.98
C LEU A 436 31.59 -9.35 -1.58
N ILE A 437 32.52 -10.27 -1.31
CA ILE A 437 33.23 -10.38 -0.02
C ILE A 437 34.56 -9.60 -0.04
N PHE A 438 35.35 -9.72 -1.09
CA PHE A 438 36.61 -9.00 -1.24
C PHE A 438 36.56 -8.13 -2.49
N ASP A 439 36.87 -6.85 -2.32
CA ASP A 439 36.81 -5.87 -3.39
C ASP A 439 38.22 -5.33 -3.67
N HIS A 440 38.76 -5.66 -4.85
CA HIS A 440 40.10 -5.25 -5.26
C HIS A 440 40.22 -3.75 -5.53
N ASP A 441 39.13 -3.09 -5.91
CA ASP A 441 39.13 -1.66 -6.21
C ASP A 441 38.99 -0.82 -4.93
N ARG A 442 38.58 -1.46 -3.83
CA ARG A 442 38.51 -0.82 -2.53
C ARG A 442 39.92 -0.63 -1.97
N ALA A 443 40.36 0.61 -1.78
CA ALA A 443 41.69 0.94 -1.23
C ALA A 443 42.86 0.36 -2.06
N TYR A 444 42.82 0.61 -3.37
CA TYR A 444 43.90 0.25 -4.29
C TYR A 444 45.29 0.74 -3.81
N PRO A 445 46.36 -0.08 -3.90
CA PRO A 445 46.42 -1.41 -4.54
C PRO A 445 46.11 -2.60 -3.61
N MET A 446 45.81 -2.36 -2.33
CA MET A 446 45.68 -3.45 -1.34
C MET A 446 44.37 -4.23 -1.45
N GLY A 447 43.32 -3.62 -1.99
CA GLY A 447 41.97 -4.18 -1.90
C GLY A 447 41.41 -4.08 -0.48
N GLY A 448 40.17 -4.50 -0.30
CA GLY A 448 39.53 -4.51 1.01
C GLY A 448 38.36 -5.48 1.09
N ILE A 449 38.20 -6.08 2.27
CA ILE A 449 37.01 -6.87 2.59
C ILE A 449 35.79 -5.92 2.62
N ASN A 450 34.69 -6.37 2.04
CA ASN A 450 33.38 -5.79 2.20
C ASN A 450 32.66 -6.45 3.39
N PRO A 451 32.62 -5.82 4.57
CA PRO A 451 31.99 -6.41 5.74
C PRO A 451 30.47 -6.12 5.78
N ARG A 452 29.85 -5.71 4.67
CA ARG A 452 28.43 -5.36 4.62
C ARG A 452 27.58 -6.64 4.51
N PRO A 453 26.55 -6.80 5.37
CA PRO A 453 25.66 -7.95 5.32
C PRO A 453 24.90 -8.07 3.98
N PRO A 454 24.52 -9.28 3.56
CA PRO A 454 24.11 -9.55 2.19
C PRO A 454 22.67 -9.16 1.84
N LEU A 455 21.69 -9.35 2.74
CA LEU A 455 20.28 -9.37 2.35
C LEU A 455 19.76 -8.04 1.79
N PHE A 456 20.32 -6.91 2.21
CA PHE A 456 19.95 -5.62 1.63
C PHE A 456 20.37 -5.55 0.15
N SER A 457 21.64 -5.78 -0.17
CA SER A 457 22.11 -5.75 -1.56
C SER A 457 21.46 -6.84 -2.42
N TRP A 458 21.24 -8.04 -1.86
CA TRP A 458 20.55 -9.11 -2.57
C TRP A 458 19.08 -8.79 -2.83
N SER A 459 18.39 -8.09 -1.93
CA SER A 459 17.00 -7.69 -2.18
C SER A 459 16.90 -6.67 -3.31
N LEU A 460 17.88 -5.77 -3.44
CA LEU A 460 17.99 -4.86 -4.58
C LEU A 460 18.33 -5.60 -5.89
N ALA A 461 19.28 -6.54 -5.87
CA ALA A 461 19.64 -7.33 -7.04
C ALA A 461 18.47 -8.19 -7.54
N LEU A 462 17.78 -8.89 -6.64
CA LEU A 462 16.62 -9.71 -6.99
C LEU A 462 15.45 -8.87 -7.46
N GLY A 463 15.25 -7.68 -6.89
CA GLY A 463 14.26 -6.71 -7.38
C GLY A 463 14.56 -6.26 -8.81
N GLY A 464 15.83 -5.95 -9.11
CA GLY A 464 16.27 -5.59 -10.46
C GLY A 464 16.08 -6.71 -11.48
N LEU A 465 16.40 -7.96 -11.10
CA LEU A 465 16.17 -9.13 -11.96
C LEU A 465 14.68 -9.39 -12.19
N ALA A 466 13.85 -9.24 -11.15
CA ALA A 466 12.40 -9.37 -11.27
C ALA A 466 11.82 -8.28 -12.20
N LEU A 467 12.29 -7.04 -12.10
CA LEU A 467 11.90 -5.95 -12.99
C LEU A 467 12.39 -6.17 -14.42
N SER A 468 13.62 -6.64 -14.60
CA SER A 468 14.18 -6.97 -15.94
C SER A 468 13.37 -8.05 -16.62
N TRP A 469 12.99 -9.11 -15.89
CA TRP A 469 12.07 -10.12 -16.40
C TRP A 469 10.71 -9.50 -16.72
N LEU A 470 10.09 -8.79 -15.79
CA LEU A 470 8.73 -8.28 -15.95
C LEU A 470 8.58 -7.29 -17.10
N LEU A 471 9.51 -6.33 -17.22
CA LEU A 471 9.46 -5.24 -18.20
C LEU A 471 10.20 -5.58 -19.50
N GLU A 472 10.89 -6.72 -19.56
CA GLU A 472 11.70 -7.16 -20.71
C GLU A 472 12.81 -6.17 -21.10
N ILE A 473 13.29 -5.40 -20.13
CA ILE A 473 14.43 -4.49 -20.28
C ILE A 473 15.71 -5.14 -19.77
N SER A 474 16.86 -4.56 -20.14
CA SER A 474 18.16 -5.04 -19.68
C SER A 474 18.26 -5.06 -18.15
N ALA A 475 18.97 -6.04 -17.59
CA ALA A 475 19.19 -6.11 -16.15
C ALA A 475 19.95 -4.87 -15.64
N GLU A 476 20.87 -4.34 -16.45
CA GLU A 476 21.63 -3.12 -16.12
C GLU A 476 20.71 -1.92 -15.90
N GLU A 477 19.68 -1.74 -16.73
CA GLU A 477 18.71 -0.67 -16.60
C GLU A 477 17.70 -0.91 -15.47
N ALA A 478 17.14 -2.12 -15.37
CA ALA A 478 16.15 -2.47 -14.35
C ALA A 478 16.68 -2.33 -12.91
N VAL A 479 17.98 -2.54 -12.74
CA VAL A 479 18.63 -2.51 -11.43
C VAL A 479 18.71 -1.09 -10.89
N TRP A 480 18.86 -0.07 -11.74
CA TRP A 480 18.78 1.33 -11.31
C TRP A 480 17.43 1.64 -10.66
N TRP A 481 16.33 1.21 -11.27
CA TRP A 481 15.00 1.34 -10.70
C TRP A 481 14.86 0.62 -9.36
N SER A 482 15.37 -0.62 -9.27
CA SER A 482 15.27 -1.39 -8.03
C SER A 482 16.06 -0.77 -6.89
N VAL A 483 17.31 -0.35 -7.16
CA VAL A 483 18.20 0.29 -6.20
C VAL A 483 17.61 1.62 -5.72
N ALA A 484 17.02 2.41 -6.62
CA ALA A 484 16.42 3.70 -6.27
C ALA A 484 15.11 3.56 -5.48
N VAL A 485 14.22 2.63 -5.83
CA VAL A 485 12.83 2.61 -5.34
C VAL A 485 12.64 1.75 -4.09
N LEU A 486 13.32 0.60 -3.97
CA LEU A 486 13.10 -0.31 -2.84
C LEU A 486 13.33 0.32 -1.44
N PRO A 487 14.33 1.20 -1.22
CA PRO A 487 14.48 1.91 0.05
C PRO A 487 13.24 2.71 0.44
N ALA A 488 12.58 3.36 -0.52
CA ALA A 488 11.33 4.09 -0.29
C ALA A 488 10.18 3.14 0.09
N ILE A 489 10.11 1.96 -0.53
CA ILE A 489 9.14 0.92 -0.19
C ILE A 489 9.37 0.40 1.23
N TYR A 490 10.60 0.05 1.59
CA TYR A 490 10.93 -0.39 2.95
C TYR A 490 10.61 0.69 3.99
N GLY A 491 10.96 1.94 3.67
CA GLY A 491 10.66 3.11 4.47
C GLY A 491 9.17 3.34 4.71
N ALA A 492 8.32 3.11 3.71
CA ALA A 492 6.88 3.23 3.82
C ALA A 492 6.24 2.05 4.57
N LEU A 493 6.70 0.82 4.33
CA LEU A 493 6.17 -0.39 4.98
C LEU A 493 6.29 -0.38 6.50
N ILE A 494 7.21 0.41 7.08
CA ILE A 494 7.38 0.53 8.54
C ILE A 494 6.12 1.00 9.27
N VAL A 495 5.22 1.69 8.55
CA VAL A 495 3.94 2.19 9.09
C VAL A 495 3.12 1.05 9.71
N PHE A 496 3.13 -0.14 9.09
CA PHE A 496 2.34 -1.29 9.54
C PHE A 496 2.82 -1.87 10.88
N PRO A 497 4.09 -2.28 11.07
CA PRO A 497 4.55 -2.80 12.35
C PRO A 497 4.46 -1.74 13.47
N ILE A 498 4.78 -0.47 13.20
CA ILE A 498 4.69 0.60 14.20
C ILE A 498 3.25 0.82 14.67
N SER A 499 2.30 0.89 13.73
CA SER A 499 0.87 0.97 14.06
C SER A 499 0.40 -0.27 14.84
N GLY A 500 0.86 -1.44 14.40
CA GLY A 500 0.58 -2.73 15.02
C GLY A 500 1.09 -2.86 16.45
N ILE A 501 2.24 -2.25 16.77
CA ILE A 501 2.82 -2.17 18.12
C ILE A 501 1.96 -1.26 19.00
N SER A 502 1.77 -0.01 18.59
CA SER A 502 1.06 0.99 19.40
C SER A 502 -0.41 0.64 19.65
N SER A 503 -1.05 -0.01 18.68
CA SER A 503 -2.44 -0.48 18.82
C SER A 503 -2.64 -1.57 19.86
N ARG A 504 -1.60 -2.38 20.09
CA ARG A 504 -1.58 -3.48 21.07
C ARG A 504 -1.23 -3.01 22.47
N VAL A 505 -0.24 -2.12 22.56
CA VAL A 505 0.22 -1.58 23.84
C VAL A 505 -0.79 -0.60 24.45
N HIS A 506 -1.51 0.15 23.62
CA HIS A 506 -2.41 1.20 24.09
C HIS A 506 -3.82 1.13 23.49
N SER A 507 -4.00 1.57 22.24
CA SER A 507 -5.32 1.61 21.60
C SER A 507 -5.22 1.76 20.08
N ARG A 508 -6.30 1.42 19.35
CA ARG A 508 -6.38 1.63 17.89
C ARG A 508 -6.04 3.06 17.47
N ASN A 509 -6.49 4.07 18.24
CA ASN A 509 -6.18 5.47 17.97
C ASN A 509 -4.68 5.77 18.11
N ALA A 510 -4.00 5.22 19.12
CA ALA A 510 -2.55 5.36 19.23
C ALA A 510 -1.83 4.68 18.06
N GLY A 511 -2.34 3.55 17.57
CA GLY A 511 -1.85 2.92 16.33
C GLY A 511 -1.97 3.81 15.11
N ILE A 512 -3.09 4.51 14.94
CA ILE A 512 -3.30 5.48 13.84
C ILE A 512 -2.34 6.67 13.97
N ILE A 513 -2.23 7.26 15.16
CA ILE A 513 -1.35 8.40 15.39
C ILE A 513 0.11 8.01 15.12
N SER A 514 0.54 6.84 15.62
CA SER A 514 1.90 6.35 15.41
C SER A 514 2.21 6.10 13.92
N ALA A 515 1.23 5.59 13.16
CA ALA A 515 1.34 5.40 11.71
C ALA A 515 1.63 6.73 10.98
N TRP A 516 0.87 7.78 11.28
CA TRP A 516 1.06 9.09 10.67
C TRP A 516 2.34 9.78 11.11
N LEU A 517 2.71 9.65 12.39
CA LEU A 517 3.96 10.21 12.90
C LEU A 517 5.17 9.59 12.20
N ILE A 518 5.24 8.27 12.06
CA ILE A 518 6.39 7.62 11.39
C ILE A 518 6.37 7.85 9.87
N ALA A 519 5.18 7.94 9.26
CA ALA A 519 5.04 8.24 7.84
C ALA A 519 5.70 9.58 7.47
N LEU A 520 5.53 10.59 8.32
CA LEU A 520 5.98 11.98 8.10
C LEU A 520 7.21 12.37 8.95
N MET A 521 7.84 11.43 9.66
CA MET A 521 8.98 11.73 10.54
C MET A 521 10.21 12.11 9.70
N PRO A 522 10.73 13.36 9.77
CA PRO A 522 11.81 13.81 8.89
C PRO A 522 13.10 12.99 9.03
N GLY A 523 13.44 12.59 10.27
CA GLY A 523 14.62 11.76 10.53
C GLY A 523 14.58 10.42 9.79
N HIS A 524 13.44 9.71 9.87
CA HIS A 524 13.26 8.44 9.14
C HIS A 524 13.15 8.67 7.62
N MET A 525 12.44 9.71 7.20
CA MET A 525 12.29 10.05 5.78
C MET A 525 13.64 10.34 5.11
N SER A 526 14.51 11.13 5.75
CA SER A 526 15.82 11.51 5.19
C SER A 526 16.74 10.33 4.84
N ARG A 527 16.50 9.16 5.44
CA ARG A 527 17.24 7.90 5.22
C ARG A 527 16.43 6.83 4.48
N SER A 528 15.28 7.21 3.91
CA SER A 528 14.36 6.28 3.24
C SER A 528 13.66 6.88 2.03
N THR A 529 14.24 7.91 1.40
CA THR A 529 13.72 8.45 0.14
C THR A 529 14.17 7.64 -1.07
N LEU A 530 13.52 7.84 -2.21
CA LEU A 530 13.98 7.32 -3.48
C LEU A 530 15.40 7.81 -3.76
N GLY A 531 16.27 6.89 -4.19
CA GLY A 531 17.68 7.15 -4.44
C GLY A 531 18.58 7.02 -3.20
N MET A 532 18.04 6.95 -1.98
CA MET A 532 18.80 6.67 -0.75
C MET A 532 19.03 5.16 -0.60
N ALA A 533 19.86 4.58 -1.47
CA ALA A 533 20.13 3.15 -1.50
C ALA A 533 21.11 2.68 -0.39
N ASP A 534 20.73 2.91 0.86
CA ASP A 534 21.44 2.45 2.04
C ASP A 534 20.55 1.55 2.93
N HIS A 535 21.17 0.73 3.79
CA HIS A 535 20.48 -0.33 4.55
C HIS A 535 19.52 0.21 5.63
N ASP A 536 19.52 1.52 5.93
CA ASP A 536 18.83 2.10 7.08
C ASP A 536 17.31 1.82 7.08
N SER A 537 16.65 2.07 5.96
CA SER A 537 15.20 1.84 5.79
C SER A 537 14.83 0.37 5.95
N PHE A 538 15.65 -0.53 5.39
CA PHE A 538 15.52 -1.97 5.51
C PHE A 538 15.70 -2.42 6.96
N ALA A 539 16.77 -1.98 7.62
CA ALA A 539 17.08 -2.35 9.00
C ALA A 539 15.98 -1.90 9.97
N MET A 540 15.49 -0.66 9.82
CA MET A 540 14.43 -0.10 10.67
C MET A 540 13.08 -0.81 10.46
N LEU A 541 12.74 -1.20 9.23
CA LEU A 541 11.56 -2.01 8.96
C LEU A 541 11.62 -3.35 9.70
N PHE A 542 12.71 -4.09 9.56
CA PHE A 542 12.83 -5.41 10.19
C PHE A 542 12.99 -5.34 11.71
N LEU A 543 13.59 -4.28 12.25
CA LEU A 543 13.57 -3.98 13.68
C LEU A 543 12.15 -3.78 14.19
N ALA A 544 11.34 -2.99 13.49
CA ALA A 544 9.94 -2.76 13.85
C ALA A 544 9.11 -4.05 13.75
N ILE A 545 9.32 -4.87 12.71
CA ILE A 545 8.68 -6.19 12.56
C ILE A 545 9.09 -7.12 13.72
N ALA A 546 10.37 -7.13 14.10
CA ALA A 546 10.86 -7.95 15.20
C ALA A 546 10.18 -7.57 16.52
N PHE A 547 10.11 -6.28 16.85
CA PHE A 547 9.39 -5.79 18.02
C PHE A 547 7.88 -6.04 17.95
N TYR A 548 7.27 -5.92 16.78
CA TYR A 548 5.86 -6.23 16.57
C TYR A 548 5.55 -7.69 16.94
N PHE A 549 6.33 -8.64 16.40
CA PHE A 549 6.15 -10.05 16.72
C PHE A 549 6.52 -10.37 18.17
N TRP A 550 7.50 -9.69 18.75
CA TRP A 550 7.83 -9.83 20.17
C TRP A 550 6.66 -9.42 21.06
N ILE A 551 6.09 -8.23 20.84
CA ILE A 551 4.91 -7.77 21.60
C ILE A 551 3.74 -8.73 21.41
N LYS A 552 3.51 -9.20 20.19
CA LYS A 552 2.49 -10.20 19.91
C LYS A 552 2.76 -11.54 20.62
N ALA A 553 4.01 -11.93 20.84
CA ALA A 553 4.35 -13.09 21.66
C ALA A 553 3.97 -12.86 23.12
N LEU A 554 4.27 -11.67 23.66
CA LEU A 554 3.96 -11.30 25.05
C LEU A 554 2.46 -11.20 25.34
N GLU A 555 1.64 -10.79 24.37
CA GLU A 555 0.17 -10.81 24.49
C GLU A 555 -0.38 -12.22 24.76
N ASN A 556 0.34 -13.25 24.30
CA ASN A 556 -0.05 -14.64 24.46
C ASN A 556 0.64 -15.30 25.67
N LEU A 557 1.26 -14.54 26.57
CA LEU A 557 1.98 -15.11 27.70
C LEU A 557 1.02 -15.56 28.80
N ASP A 558 1.06 -16.83 29.17
CA ASP A 558 0.34 -17.33 30.33
C ASP A 558 1.16 -17.09 31.61
N HIS A 559 0.51 -16.63 32.67
CA HIS A 559 1.16 -16.48 33.98
C HIS A 559 1.05 -17.73 34.85
N LYS A 560 0.80 -18.89 34.24
CA LYS A 560 0.67 -20.17 34.93
C LYS A 560 2.05 -20.78 35.14
N LYS A 561 2.21 -21.52 36.24
CA LYS A 561 3.42 -22.32 36.46
C LYS A 561 3.52 -23.39 35.37
N VAL A 562 4.68 -23.50 34.73
CA VAL A 562 4.94 -24.53 33.70
C VAL A 562 5.22 -25.89 34.33
N PHE A 563 5.92 -25.89 35.47
CA PHE A 563 6.18 -27.09 36.29
C PHE A 563 5.84 -26.83 37.76
N GLU A 564 5.56 -27.88 38.53
CA GLU A 564 5.21 -27.77 39.96
C GLU A 564 6.37 -27.26 40.81
N SER A 565 7.59 -27.72 40.54
CA SER A 565 8.83 -27.35 41.23
C SER A 565 9.91 -26.86 40.27
N ALA A 566 10.61 -25.79 40.63
CA ALA A 566 11.76 -25.29 39.89
C ALA A 566 13.02 -26.15 40.15
N SER A 567 13.87 -26.32 39.13
CA SER A 567 15.13 -27.06 39.23
C SER A 567 16.31 -26.19 38.74
N PRO A 568 17.49 -26.25 39.38
CA PRO A 568 18.68 -25.52 38.95
C PRO A 568 19.39 -26.16 37.72
N ASN A 569 18.96 -27.34 37.27
CA ASN A 569 19.59 -28.02 36.13
C ASN A 569 19.33 -27.25 34.82
N PRO A 570 20.34 -26.93 33.98
CA PRO A 570 20.14 -26.27 32.68
C PRO A 570 19.13 -26.96 31.76
N LEU A 571 19.00 -28.29 31.86
CA LEU A 571 18.00 -29.07 31.12
C LEU A 571 16.55 -28.67 31.47
N TYR A 572 16.32 -28.05 32.63
CA TYR A 572 15.03 -27.50 33.02
C TYR A 572 14.54 -26.43 32.05
N VAL A 573 15.45 -25.60 31.54
CA VAL A 573 15.13 -24.53 30.58
C VAL A 573 14.73 -25.13 29.23
N ILE A 574 15.48 -26.14 28.76
CA ILE A 574 15.18 -26.87 27.52
C ILE A 574 13.83 -27.59 27.63
N ALA A 575 13.57 -28.24 28.79
CA ALA A 575 12.29 -28.87 29.07
C ALA A 575 11.15 -27.82 29.07
N GLY A 576 11.38 -26.64 29.66
CA GLY A 576 10.45 -25.52 29.66
C GLY A 576 10.13 -25.01 28.26
N MET A 577 11.12 -24.91 27.37
CA MET A 577 10.91 -24.55 25.97
C MET A 577 10.05 -25.58 25.24
N ARG A 578 10.36 -26.88 25.39
CA ARG A 578 9.59 -27.97 24.79
C ARG A 578 8.12 -27.96 25.26
N GLU A 579 7.92 -27.77 26.56
CA GLU A 579 6.59 -27.74 27.15
C GLU A 579 5.81 -26.48 26.72
N THR A 580 6.50 -25.34 26.61
CA THR A 580 5.89 -24.10 26.11
C THR A 580 5.44 -24.24 24.64
N TRP A 581 6.22 -24.93 23.79
CA TRP A 581 5.79 -25.22 22.41
C TRP A 581 4.52 -26.07 22.34
N ARG A 582 4.36 -27.01 23.27
CA ARG A 582 3.16 -27.87 23.35
C ARG A 582 1.94 -27.10 23.85
N ASN A 583 2.11 -26.34 24.93
CA ASN A 583 0.99 -25.70 25.62
C ASN A 583 0.61 -24.34 25.01
N ASN A 584 1.58 -23.62 24.46
CA ASN A 584 1.36 -22.30 23.87
C ASN A 584 2.21 -22.09 22.60
N PRO A 585 1.87 -22.81 21.50
CA PRO A 585 2.58 -22.68 20.23
C PRO A 585 2.46 -21.27 19.62
N LYS A 586 1.41 -20.50 19.97
CA LYS A 586 1.22 -19.13 19.47
C LYS A 586 2.31 -18.19 19.99
N LEU A 587 2.62 -18.25 21.28
CA LEU A 587 3.70 -17.47 21.87
C LEU A 587 5.05 -17.83 21.25
N MET A 588 5.36 -19.13 21.12
CA MET A 588 6.64 -19.58 20.56
C MET A 588 6.79 -19.29 19.06
N ALA A 589 5.70 -19.39 18.29
CA ALA A 589 5.70 -19.02 16.87
C ALA A 589 5.96 -17.52 16.69
N ASN A 590 5.32 -16.65 17.46
CA ASN A 590 5.58 -15.21 17.38
C ASN A 590 7.00 -14.86 17.86
N ALA A 591 7.52 -15.51 18.90
CA ALA A 591 8.91 -15.35 19.32
C ALA A 591 9.91 -15.79 18.24
N THR A 592 9.60 -16.89 17.54
CA THR A 592 10.38 -17.37 16.39
C THR A 592 10.36 -16.35 15.25
N MET A 593 9.19 -15.81 14.89
CA MET A 593 9.07 -14.77 13.87
C MET A 593 9.82 -13.48 14.25
N SER A 594 9.83 -13.13 15.54
CA SER A 594 10.63 -12.00 16.04
C SER A 594 12.12 -12.21 15.82
N GLY A 595 12.65 -13.38 16.19
CA GLY A 595 14.07 -13.69 15.98
C GLY A 595 14.45 -13.89 14.50
N ILE A 596 13.54 -14.38 13.64
CA ILE A 596 13.73 -14.37 12.18
C ILE A 596 13.83 -12.94 11.66
N ALA A 597 12.96 -12.03 12.11
CA ALA A 597 13.03 -10.62 11.70
C ALA A 597 14.33 -9.95 12.17
N PHE A 598 14.80 -10.23 13.40
CA PHE A 598 16.14 -9.81 13.84
C PHE A 598 17.27 -10.44 13.02
N SER A 599 17.12 -11.68 12.55
CA SER A 599 18.09 -12.34 11.66
C SER A 599 18.16 -11.66 10.30
N VAL A 600 17.01 -11.28 9.73
CA VAL A 600 16.96 -10.51 8.48
C VAL A 600 17.61 -9.14 8.67
N MET A 601 17.34 -8.47 9.80
CA MET A 601 18.04 -7.24 10.17
C MET A 601 19.55 -7.47 10.32
N ALA A 602 20.00 -8.54 10.97
CA ALA A 602 21.41 -8.89 11.13
C ALA A 602 22.11 -9.13 9.79
N LEU A 603 21.39 -9.71 8.83
CA LEU A 603 21.88 -9.91 7.47
C LEU A 603 21.67 -8.68 6.57
N GLY A 604 21.08 -7.59 7.06
CA GLY A 604 20.99 -6.30 6.37
C GLY A 604 21.92 -5.23 6.96
N TRP A 605 22.14 -5.24 8.28
CA TRP A 605 22.92 -4.23 9.00
C TRP A 605 23.61 -4.80 10.24
N LYS A 606 24.89 -4.47 10.42
CA LYS A 606 25.71 -4.96 11.54
C LYS A 606 25.29 -4.43 12.91
N GLY A 607 24.63 -3.27 12.97
CA GLY A 607 24.14 -2.71 14.23
C GLY A 607 22.90 -3.40 14.79
N PHE A 608 22.45 -4.53 14.21
CA PHE A 608 21.26 -5.26 14.70
C PHE A 608 21.32 -5.61 16.19
N VAL A 609 22.52 -5.82 16.74
CA VAL A 609 22.78 -6.17 18.15
C VAL A 609 22.10 -5.25 19.16
N TYR A 610 21.86 -3.98 18.81
CA TYR A 610 21.14 -3.05 19.69
C TYR A 610 19.72 -3.50 20.01
N GLY A 611 19.01 -4.09 19.04
CA GLY A 611 17.62 -4.53 19.21
C GLY A 611 17.49 -5.66 20.25
N PRO A 612 18.14 -6.82 20.04
CA PRO A 612 18.19 -7.89 21.02
C PRO A 612 18.80 -7.45 22.35
N GLY A 613 19.81 -6.58 22.35
CA GLY A 613 20.40 -6.03 23.58
C GLY A 613 19.39 -5.27 24.45
N ILE A 614 18.57 -4.41 23.85
CA ILE A 614 17.49 -3.70 24.56
C ILE A 614 16.45 -4.69 25.10
N LEU A 615 16.06 -5.71 24.32
CA LEU A 615 15.12 -6.73 24.79
C LEU A 615 15.69 -7.59 25.90
N PHE A 616 16.98 -7.89 25.87
CA PHE A 616 17.66 -8.65 26.91
C PHE A 616 17.67 -7.87 28.24
N LEU A 617 17.92 -6.55 28.19
CA LEU A 617 17.82 -5.70 29.37
C LEU A 617 16.39 -5.64 29.91
N ALA A 618 15.39 -5.46 29.04
CA ALA A 618 13.98 -5.46 29.42
C ALA A 618 13.54 -6.82 30.01
N TYR A 619 14.00 -7.92 29.42
CA TYR A 619 13.80 -9.28 29.91
C TYR A 619 14.40 -9.46 31.30
N SER A 620 15.67 -9.07 31.49
CA SER A 620 16.39 -9.21 32.76
C SER A 620 15.69 -8.45 33.89
N PHE A 621 15.25 -7.22 33.60
CA PHE A 621 14.46 -6.43 34.54
C PHE A 621 13.12 -7.10 34.85
N GLN A 622 12.40 -7.60 33.85
CA GLN A 622 11.11 -8.25 34.03
C GLN A 622 11.22 -9.56 34.83
N VAL A 623 12.28 -10.35 34.62
CA VAL A 623 12.57 -11.55 35.41
C VAL A 623 12.88 -11.19 36.86
N ALA A 624 13.69 -10.17 37.12
CA ALA A 624 13.95 -9.68 38.47
C ALA A 624 12.65 -9.28 39.18
N VAL A 625 11.77 -8.53 38.50
CA VAL A 625 10.44 -8.15 39.03
C VAL A 625 9.56 -9.39 39.28
N ASN A 626 9.59 -10.39 38.41
CA ASN A 626 8.83 -11.62 38.60
C ASN A 626 9.32 -12.43 39.81
N ILE A 627 10.62 -12.44 40.09
CA ILE A 627 11.19 -13.03 41.31
C ILE A 627 10.60 -12.36 42.55
N PHE A 628 10.60 -11.02 42.60
CA PHE A 628 9.99 -10.28 43.72
C PHE A 628 8.48 -10.47 43.84
N ARG A 629 7.79 -10.78 42.72
CA ARG A 629 6.34 -11.02 42.68
C ARG A 629 5.96 -12.50 42.83
N GLY A 630 6.92 -13.41 43.00
CA GLY A 630 6.67 -14.86 43.07
C GLY A 630 6.02 -15.45 41.82
N ARG A 631 6.27 -14.85 40.64
CA ARG A 631 5.70 -15.30 39.35
C ARG A 631 6.69 -16.20 38.60
N ASP A 632 6.18 -17.27 38.00
CA ASP A 632 6.98 -18.11 37.12
C ASP A 632 7.38 -17.33 35.84
N SER A 633 8.66 -17.39 35.51
CA SER A 633 9.24 -16.73 34.33
C SER A 633 9.71 -17.72 33.27
N LEU A 634 9.44 -19.03 33.44
CA LEU A 634 9.94 -20.05 32.53
C LEU A 634 9.37 -19.92 31.11
N GLN A 635 8.08 -19.65 30.97
CA GLN A 635 7.45 -19.42 29.67
C GLN A 635 7.99 -18.16 28.97
N PHE A 636 8.20 -17.09 29.73
CA PHE A 636 8.82 -15.85 29.24
C PHE A 636 10.27 -16.07 28.80
N THR A 637 11.03 -16.81 29.60
CA THR A 637 12.43 -17.20 29.32
C THR A 637 12.51 -18.10 28.09
N SER A 638 11.56 -19.04 27.94
CA SER A 638 11.46 -19.90 26.77
C SER A 638 11.24 -19.11 25.48
N ALA A 639 10.36 -18.11 25.51
CA ALA A 639 10.14 -17.20 24.38
C ALA A 639 11.38 -16.37 24.04
N ALA A 640 12.03 -15.79 25.06
CA ALA A 640 13.25 -14.98 24.88
C ALA A 640 14.38 -15.81 24.27
N LEU A 641 14.60 -17.03 24.77
CA LEU A 641 15.59 -17.95 24.22
C LEU A 641 15.25 -18.40 22.81
N GLN A 642 13.99 -18.71 22.51
CA GLN A 642 13.56 -19.05 21.16
C GLN A 642 13.87 -17.94 20.16
N MET A 643 13.60 -16.68 20.53
CA MET A 643 13.94 -15.50 19.73
C MET A 643 15.46 -15.35 19.55
N MET A 644 16.24 -15.52 20.63
CA MET A 644 17.70 -15.41 20.57
C MET A 644 18.34 -16.52 19.72
N ILE A 645 17.85 -17.76 19.83
CA ILE A 645 18.35 -18.90 19.05
C ILE A 645 18.20 -18.61 17.56
N THR A 646 17.02 -18.18 17.11
CA THR A 646 16.83 -17.89 15.68
C THR A 646 17.66 -16.69 15.24
N CYS A 647 17.72 -15.63 16.08
CA CYS A 647 18.54 -14.44 15.85
C CYS A 647 20.05 -14.72 15.71
N ILE A 648 20.58 -15.78 16.33
CA ILE A 648 22.01 -16.13 16.27
C ILE A 648 22.26 -17.14 15.15
N VAL A 649 21.46 -18.22 15.08
CA VAL A 649 21.73 -19.37 14.21
C VAL A 649 21.60 -19.02 12.73
N LEU A 650 20.55 -18.28 12.35
CA LEU A 650 20.29 -17.96 10.95
C LEU A 650 21.35 -17.04 10.31
N PRO A 651 21.82 -15.97 10.96
CA PRO A 651 22.88 -15.14 10.39
C PRO A 651 24.28 -15.75 10.54
N ALA A 652 24.47 -16.78 11.39
CA ALA A 652 25.79 -17.34 11.70
C ALA A 652 26.65 -17.69 10.47
N PRO A 653 26.13 -18.29 9.38
CA PRO A 653 26.94 -18.63 8.21
C PRO A 653 27.67 -17.45 7.58
N PHE A 654 27.07 -16.25 7.59
CA PHE A 654 27.72 -15.03 7.10
C PHE A 654 28.78 -14.56 8.09
N TYR A 655 28.42 -14.39 9.36
CA TYR A 655 29.35 -13.84 10.36
C TYR A 655 30.53 -14.77 10.70
N ALA A 656 30.35 -16.08 10.50
CA ALA A 656 31.38 -17.10 10.69
C ALA A 656 32.21 -17.39 9.42
N TRP A 657 31.99 -16.67 8.32
CA TRP A 657 32.73 -16.91 7.08
C TRP A 657 34.25 -16.71 7.28
N PRO A 658 35.09 -17.68 6.86
CA PRO A 658 36.53 -17.61 7.06
C PRO A 658 37.16 -16.42 6.34
N GLY A 659 37.65 -15.43 7.11
CA GLY A 659 38.27 -14.21 6.59
C GLY A 659 37.53 -12.92 6.95
N MET A 660 36.23 -13.00 7.30
CA MET A 660 35.47 -11.82 7.77
C MET A 660 35.80 -11.45 9.22
N ASN A 661 36.17 -12.42 10.06
CA ASN A 661 36.46 -12.24 11.48
C ASN A 661 35.32 -11.54 12.27
N LEU A 662 34.05 -11.69 11.84
CA LEU A 662 32.92 -10.98 12.45
C LEU A 662 32.24 -11.74 13.60
N LEU A 663 32.45 -13.06 13.72
CA LEU A 663 31.80 -13.86 14.76
C LEU A 663 32.16 -13.40 16.18
N LEU A 664 33.43 -13.12 16.43
CA LEU A 664 33.97 -12.71 17.73
C LEU A 664 34.35 -11.22 17.78
N ALA A 665 34.06 -10.46 16.71
CA ALA A 665 34.32 -9.02 16.70
C ALA A 665 33.22 -8.25 17.45
N PRO A 666 33.58 -7.19 18.21
CA PRO A 666 32.61 -6.29 18.82
C PRO A 666 31.65 -5.63 17.81
N SER A 667 32.12 -5.43 16.58
CA SER A 667 31.33 -4.90 15.46
C SER A 667 30.50 -5.96 14.72
N GLY A 668 30.47 -7.21 15.21
CA GLY A 668 29.78 -8.34 14.61
C GLY A 668 28.90 -9.06 15.63
N MET A 669 29.06 -10.38 15.79
CA MET A 669 28.19 -11.19 16.67
C MET A 669 28.60 -11.23 18.13
N GLN A 670 29.78 -10.73 18.52
CA GLN A 670 30.28 -10.83 19.89
C GLN A 670 29.29 -10.33 20.97
N PRO A 671 28.53 -9.24 20.77
CA PRO A 671 27.54 -8.78 21.76
C PRO A 671 26.35 -9.73 22.00
N MET A 672 26.21 -10.80 21.21
CA MET A 672 25.12 -11.76 21.33
C MET A 672 25.42 -12.94 22.28
N PHE A 673 26.66 -13.07 22.76
CA PHE A 673 27.14 -14.19 23.58
C PHE A 673 27.31 -13.85 25.06
#